data_AF-A0A0M0KAM5-F1
#
_entry.id   AF-A0A0M0KAM5-F1
#
_cell.length_a   1.000
_cell.length_b   1.000
_cell.length_c   1.000
_cell.angle_alpha   90.00
_cell.angle_beta   90.00
_cell.angle_gamma   90.00
#
_symmetry.space_group_name_H-M   'P 1'
#
loop_
_entity.id
_entity.type
_entity.pdbx_description
1 polymer ?
#
loop_
_entity_poly.entity_id
_entity_poly.type
_entity_poly.pdbx_seq_one_letter_code
_entity_poly.pdbx_strand_id
1 'polypeptide(L)'
;MVICIAVVGAWSAAAIAGVGMRLAHTIETLCFVLIVAVLLIIGNTIGFGALANSMNDSPMMSLVRSAASSNLARALTLYFLLPFAICYLALSSLNQLVRQATYVVCPCVATKRRKLLDEQERTLTHKGVMRVKWLTPIANSHVAMVVDWEWAPVLLLVGYIGLTIWALQLGTTLTYMGLAVLIEWLITLHWVLVTFLFFIIGIIMFLVPVIPGLAVYLSAGVILGPTCADTFGGFIPASIYGAFMAWIMKFFAHILQQKWLGESLGSRLWVRQAVGINAPLMKAVRYLLEQPGLSLGKVMILCGGPDWPTSVLCGILRVPLFQMLLGLVPICTLTFPTTLAGAFQLKIDDGAAWASAATVFLIVSTLLQLVFGCVALYQIEKVRREKADELAKYPDDVEVLKLDKAAAAASVRYAAVTRLAIMPRLAKFWLFSSVGTLAISSYFLFFVPSYLFEPFAMTDIISAVFCWTCEAAIIKMPLGWIGLVALIYGSFALWLFEKWANKQVKNQPADDVKAHDELTGAGHVARSMGDESNGFDVTDEESKEWVELAQPSDVDAPMMQLTSTRGGTKTSYTGGVVPTRTPVATDSAILVQGGSLRTWSYRSPSVEQVQVVLSTEGRPLDADIELWHGPDNTPCKMRVYVENGQLRPFSAVIETPRGPNTVAIRNIGQIEFPIAANVIADQVDSPSPDCLAASTTIQGGALRTYPFDPTVDSVQVLLKTDGRPLNARIELLQGPNNNKQVIELYTEDGLDRPFFCVLETPGSGNVVRIVNTAPIEFPMTAAVVPHSINEAMSSGAVLGGDVVIGGDVGF
;
A
#
# COMPACT_ATOMS: atom_id res chain seq x y z
N MET A 1 13.77 8.43 -16.42
CA MET A 1 14.17 8.04 -15.06
C MET A 1 13.04 8.16 -14.05
N VAL A 2 12.52 9.37 -13.75
CA VAL A 2 11.41 9.55 -12.79
C VAL A 2 10.16 8.74 -13.16
N ILE A 3 9.75 8.73 -14.43
CA ILE A 3 8.60 7.92 -14.90
C ILE A 3 8.89 6.41 -14.80
N CYS A 4 10.12 5.97 -15.09
CA CYS A 4 10.51 4.55 -14.98
C CYS A 4 10.57 4.10 -13.51
N ILE A 5 11.12 4.92 -12.63
CA ILE A 5 11.11 4.71 -11.18
C ILE A 5 9.67 4.72 -10.65
N ALA A 6 8.80 5.58 -11.19
CA ALA A 6 7.39 5.63 -10.80
C ALA A 6 6.62 4.39 -11.26
N VAL A 7 6.83 3.89 -12.49
CA VAL A 7 6.13 2.69 -13.00
C VAL A 7 6.65 1.41 -12.35
N VAL A 8 7.97 1.23 -12.28
CA VAL A 8 8.58 0.07 -11.60
C VAL A 8 8.34 0.14 -10.10
N GLY A 9 8.42 1.34 -9.50
CA GLY A 9 8.11 1.59 -8.10
C GLY A 9 6.64 1.35 -7.76
N ALA A 10 5.70 1.76 -8.61
CA ALA A 10 4.28 1.49 -8.43
C ALA A 10 3.96 -0.01 -8.56
N TRP A 11 4.59 -0.71 -9.49
CA TRP A 11 4.46 -2.17 -9.62
C TRP A 11 5.03 -2.90 -8.40
N SER A 12 6.24 -2.54 -7.96
CA SER A 12 6.85 -3.10 -6.76
C SER A 12 6.03 -2.79 -5.51
N ALA A 13 5.55 -1.56 -5.34
CA ALA A 13 4.70 -1.16 -4.21
C ALA A 13 3.37 -1.93 -4.18
N ALA A 14 2.69 -2.05 -5.33
CA ALA A 14 1.46 -2.83 -5.45
C ALA A 14 1.68 -4.33 -5.15
N ALA A 15 2.84 -4.87 -5.51
CA ALA A 15 3.21 -6.26 -5.26
C ALA A 15 3.69 -6.54 -3.82
N ILE A 16 4.10 -5.50 -3.08
CA ILE A 16 4.55 -5.58 -1.67
C ILE A 16 3.43 -5.22 -0.69
N ALA A 17 2.36 -4.55 -1.14
CA ALA A 17 1.27 -4.07 -0.30
C ALA A 17 0.58 -5.16 0.54
N GLY A 18 0.48 -6.42 0.08
CA GLY A 18 -0.16 -7.49 0.85
C GLY A 18 0.77 -8.39 1.66
N VAL A 19 2.02 -7.95 1.85
CA VAL A 19 3.05 -8.64 2.66
C VAL A 19 3.01 -8.16 4.12
N GLY A 20 2.06 -7.28 4.46
CA GLY A 20 1.91 -6.63 5.74
C GLY A 20 2.32 -5.15 5.70
N MET A 21 1.37 -4.24 5.93
CA MET A 21 1.58 -2.80 5.73
C MET A 21 2.63 -2.17 6.67
N ARG A 22 2.91 -2.76 7.84
CA ARG A 22 3.98 -2.31 8.74
C ARG A 22 5.37 -2.43 8.12
N LEU A 23 5.60 -3.53 7.39
CA LEU A 23 6.86 -3.78 6.70
C LEU A 23 6.95 -2.94 5.41
N ALA A 24 5.84 -2.85 4.67
CA ALA A 24 5.74 -2.08 3.44
C ALA A 24 6.05 -0.58 3.66
N HIS A 25 5.44 0.08 4.65
CA HIS A 25 5.71 1.49 4.94
C HIS A 25 7.14 1.74 5.43
N THR A 26 7.70 0.82 6.21
CA THR A 26 9.11 0.89 6.63
C THR A 26 10.04 0.83 5.41
N ILE A 27 9.73 -0.04 4.45
CA ILE A 27 10.49 -0.21 3.21
C ILE A 27 10.31 0.99 2.28
N GLU A 28 9.10 1.51 2.10
CA GLU A 28 8.84 2.73 1.32
C GLU A 28 9.65 3.92 1.86
N THR A 29 9.64 4.09 3.17
CA THR A 29 10.37 5.16 3.85
C THR A 29 11.88 4.97 3.72
N LEU A 30 12.38 3.74 3.90
CA LEU A 30 13.80 3.43 3.81
C LEU A 30 14.32 3.52 2.37
N CYS A 31 13.56 3.04 1.38
CA CYS A 31 13.86 3.21 -0.05
C CYS A 31 13.85 4.68 -0.45
N PHE A 32 12.89 5.48 0.04
CA PHE A 32 12.86 6.93 -0.19
C PHE A 32 14.11 7.60 0.39
N VAL A 33 14.48 7.30 1.64
CA VAL A 33 15.70 7.80 2.28
C VAL A 33 16.95 7.39 1.49
N LEU A 34 17.01 6.15 1.01
CA LEU A 34 18.16 5.64 0.25
C LEU A 34 18.28 6.31 -1.13
N ILE A 35 17.16 6.55 -1.82
CA ILE A 35 17.13 7.32 -3.07
C ILE A 35 17.57 8.76 -2.82
N VAL A 36 17.06 9.41 -1.77
CA VAL A 36 17.46 10.78 -1.40
C VAL A 36 18.94 10.82 -1.06
N ALA A 37 19.45 9.87 -0.28
CA ALA A 37 20.87 9.76 0.05
C ALA A 37 21.74 9.56 -1.20
N VAL A 38 21.34 8.69 -2.12
CA VAL A 38 22.03 8.49 -3.40
C VAL A 38 22.01 9.77 -4.25
N LEU A 39 20.88 10.46 -4.34
CA LEU A 39 20.77 11.74 -5.06
C LEU A 39 21.64 12.84 -4.42
N LEU A 40 21.73 12.87 -3.09
CA LEU A 40 22.62 13.79 -2.37
C LEU A 40 24.08 13.44 -2.58
N ILE A 41 24.45 12.15 -2.55
CA ILE A 41 25.81 11.68 -2.80
C ILE A 41 26.22 11.99 -4.24
N ILE A 42 25.38 11.67 -5.22
CA ILE A 42 25.61 11.97 -6.64
C ILE A 42 25.69 13.49 -6.85
N GLY A 43 24.76 14.24 -6.26
CA GLY A 43 24.74 15.70 -6.32
C GLY A 43 25.99 16.34 -5.72
N ASN A 44 26.53 15.77 -4.64
CA ASN A 44 27.72 16.26 -3.96
C ASN A 44 29.03 15.80 -4.62
N THR A 45 29.06 14.62 -5.24
CA THR A 45 30.26 14.06 -5.88
C THR A 45 30.45 14.52 -7.32
N ILE A 46 29.37 14.60 -8.10
CA ILE A 46 29.41 14.92 -9.53
C ILE A 46 29.01 16.39 -9.77
N GLY A 47 28.21 16.99 -8.87
CA GLY A 47 27.65 18.32 -9.04
C GLY A 47 26.42 18.33 -9.95
N PHE A 48 25.32 18.96 -9.50
CA PHE A 48 24.06 18.98 -10.24
C PHE A 48 24.16 19.58 -11.65
N GLY A 49 25.12 20.50 -11.89
CA GLY A 49 25.35 21.09 -13.21
C GLY A 49 26.02 20.14 -14.21
N ALA A 50 27.03 19.38 -13.77
CA ALA A 50 27.67 18.37 -14.62
C ALA A 50 26.77 17.15 -14.85
N LEU A 51 25.95 16.81 -13.85
CA LEU A 51 24.89 15.80 -13.97
C LEU A 51 23.85 16.23 -15.01
N ALA A 52 23.36 17.47 -14.97
CA ALA A 52 22.39 17.98 -15.95
C ALA A 52 22.94 17.96 -17.39
N ASN A 53 24.20 18.35 -17.57
CA ASN A 53 24.85 18.33 -18.88
C ASN A 53 25.09 16.88 -19.37
N SER A 54 25.59 15.98 -18.51
CA SER A 54 25.78 14.56 -18.86
C SER A 54 24.46 13.83 -19.07
N MET A 55 23.40 14.24 -18.37
CA MET A 55 22.06 13.70 -18.55
C MET A 55 21.48 14.13 -19.89
N ASN A 56 21.69 15.36 -20.35
CA ASN A 56 21.18 15.84 -21.64
C ASN A 56 21.67 15.00 -22.84
N ASP A 57 22.89 14.46 -22.77
CA ASP A 57 23.49 13.63 -23.82
C ASP A 57 23.26 12.12 -23.61
N SER A 58 22.69 11.73 -22.47
CA SER A 58 22.47 10.31 -22.14
C SER A 58 21.34 9.69 -22.96
N PRO A 59 21.45 8.40 -23.34
CA PRO A 59 20.40 7.69 -24.04
C PRO A 59 19.08 7.63 -23.26
N MET A 60 19.15 7.64 -21.93
CA MET A 60 17.97 7.66 -21.07
C MET A 60 17.19 8.98 -21.14
N MET A 61 17.85 10.13 -21.37
CA MET A 61 17.18 11.43 -21.43
C MET A 61 16.46 11.66 -22.75
N SER A 62 16.99 11.14 -23.86
CA SER A 62 16.31 11.21 -25.14
C SER A 62 15.14 10.21 -25.25
N LEU A 63 15.18 9.09 -24.50
CA LEU A 63 13.97 8.27 -24.24
C LEU A 63 12.94 9.07 -23.43
N VAL A 64 13.36 9.80 -22.38
CA VAL A 64 12.44 10.66 -21.61
C VAL A 64 11.86 11.78 -22.49
N ARG A 65 12.65 12.37 -23.40
CA ARG A 65 12.20 13.44 -24.30
C ARG A 65 11.25 12.91 -25.38
N SER A 66 11.55 11.78 -26.00
CA SER A 66 10.70 11.08 -26.98
C SER A 66 9.43 10.53 -26.32
N ALA A 67 9.54 9.92 -25.14
CA ALA A 67 8.40 9.49 -24.35
C ALA A 67 7.53 10.69 -23.97
N ALA A 68 8.11 11.79 -23.46
CA ALA A 68 7.37 12.98 -23.02
C ALA A 68 6.54 13.67 -24.10
N SER A 69 6.84 13.46 -25.40
CA SER A 69 5.97 13.92 -26.49
C SER A 69 4.70 13.09 -26.67
N SER A 70 4.66 11.83 -26.21
CA SER A 70 3.50 10.95 -26.35
C SER A 70 2.34 11.35 -25.42
N ASN A 71 1.10 11.11 -25.87
CA ASN A 71 -0.10 11.36 -25.05
C ASN A 71 -0.13 10.51 -23.77
N LEU A 72 0.43 9.29 -23.80
CA LEU A 72 0.59 8.45 -22.61
C LEU A 72 1.55 9.05 -21.60
N ALA A 73 2.73 9.53 -22.02
CA ALA A 73 3.65 10.17 -21.08
C ALA A 73 3.11 11.51 -20.58
N ARG A 74 2.41 12.28 -21.40
CA ARG A 74 1.67 13.48 -20.96
C ARG A 74 0.65 13.12 -19.89
N ALA A 75 -0.12 12.04 -20.07
CA ALA A 75 -1.10 11.55 -19.11
C ALA A 75 -0.44 11.04 -17.81
N LEU A 76 0.63 10.25 -17.90
CA LEU A 76 1.40 9.78 -16.74
C LEU A 76 2.04 10.95 -15.99
N THR A 77 2.61 11.91 -16.72
CA THR A 77 3.19 13.14 -16.13
C THR A 77 2.10 13.94 -15.43
N LEU A 78 0.96 14.14 -16.08
CA LEU A 78 -0.20 14.80 -15.49
C LEU A 78 -0.63 14.05 -14.24
N TYR A 79 -0.92 12.75 -14.30
CA TYR A 79 -1.38 11.96 -13.15
C TYR A 79 -0.38 11.94 -11.98
N PHE A 80 0.88 11.61 -12.20
CA PHE A 80 1.82 11.49 -11.08
C PHE A 80 2.30 12.85 -10.54
N LEU A 81 2.39 13.88 -11.39
CA LEU A 81 2.86 15.20 -10.97
C LEU A 81 1.75 16.20 -10.64
N LEU A 82 0.47 15.88 -10.86
CA LEU A 82 -0.64 16.81 -10.59
C LEU A 82 -0.61 17.37 -9.15
N PRO A 83 -0.41 16.56 -8.08
CA PRO A 83 -0.37 17.10 -6.72
C PRO A 83 0.77 18.11 -6.54
N PHE A 84 1.95 17.78 -7.08
CA PHE A 84 3.13 18.66 -7.04
C PHE A 84 2.94 19.91 -7.91
N ALA A 85 2.28 19.79 -9.05
CA ALA A 85 1.96 20.90 -9.95
C ALA A 85 1.00 21.88 -9.28
N ILE A 86 0.00 21.40 -8.53
CA ILE A 86 -0.91 22.25 -7.74
C ILE A 86 -0.11 23.02 -6.68
N CYS A 87 0.75 22.35 -5.92
CA CYS A 87 1.62 23.01 -4.95
C CYS A 87 2.57 24.03 -5.60
N TYR A 88 3.18 23.69 -6.74
CA TYR A 88 4.05 24.58 -7.51
C TYR A 88 3.32 25.83 -8.00
N LEU A 89 2.11 25.68 -8.53
CA LEU A 89 1.28 26.80 -8.97
C LEU A 89 0.83 27.66 -7.79
N ALA A 90 0.47 27.05 -6.66
CA ALA A 90 0.14 27.77 -5.42
C ALA A 90 1.34 28.57 -4.90
N LEU A 91 2.53 27.97 -4.79
CA LEU A 91 3.76 28.64 -4.39
C LEU A 91 4.17 29.74 -5.38
N SER A 92 4.00 29.50 -6.69
CA SER A 92 4.22 30.51 -7.72
C SER A 92 3.25 31.67 -7.56
N SER A 93 1.98 31.41 -7.23
CA SER A 93 1.01 32.46 -6.99
C SER A 93 1.34 33.28 -5.74
N LEU A 94 1.74 32.62 -4.65
CA LEU A 94 2.19 33.27 -3.43
C LEU A 94 3.44 34.11 -3.67
N ASN A 95 4.42 33.59 -4.42
CA ASN A 95 5.63 34.32 -4.79
C ASN A 95 5.29 35.54 -5.67
N GLN A 96 4.33 35.41 -6.59
CA GLN A 96 3.88 36.53 -7.41
C GLN A 96 3.15 37.60 -6.57
N LEU A 97 2.35 37.19 -5.58
CA LEU A 97 1.72 38.10 -4.60
C LEU A 97 2.76 38.83 -3.75
N VAL A 98 3.76 38.11 -3.21
CA VAL A 98 4.87 38.71 -2.45
C VAL A 98 5.67 39.69 -3.30
N ARG A 99 5.94 39.37 -4.57
CA ARG A 99 6.58 40.28 -5.53
C ARG A 99 5.73 41.54 -5.73
N GLN A 100 4.43 41.39 -5.94
CA GLN A 100 3.50 42.53 -6.09
C GLN A 100 3.44 43.40 -4.84
N ALA A 101 3.37 42.80 -3.65
CA ALA A 101 3.41 43.52 -2.37
C ALA A 101 4.74 44.26 -2.16
N THR A 102 5.87 43.64 -2.53
CA THR A 102 7.21 44.27 -2.43
C THR A 102 7.33 45.52 -3.31
N TYR A 103 6.67 45.54 -4.48
CA TYR A 103 6.65 46.73 -5.35
C TYR A 103 5.86 47.90 -4.76
N VAL A 104 4.90 47.63 -3.87
CA VAL A 104 4.14 48.67 -3.15
C VAL A 104 4.96 49.21 -1.97
N VAL A 105 5.77 48.37 -1.32
CA VAL A 105 6.55 48.73 -0.12
C VAL A 105 7.90 49.38 -0.45
N CYS A 106 8.56 49.04 -1.57
CA CYS A 106 9.89 49.57 -1.91
C CYS A 106 10.03 49.95 -3.41
N PRO A 107 9.67 51.19 -3.80
CA PRO A 107 9.68 51.64 -5.20
C PRO A 107 11.08 51.69 -5.85
N CYS A 108 12.14 51.91 -5.07
CA CYS A 108 13.51 52.09 -5.56
C CYS A 108 14.19 50.80 -6.04
N VAL A 109 13.83 49.64 -5.49
CA VAL A 109 14.32 48.31 -5.93
C VAL A 109 13.54 47.80 -7.15
N ALA A 110 12.34 48.35 -7.38
CA ALA A 110 11.42 47.90 -8.44
C ALA A 110 11.91 48.23 -9.86
N THR A 111 12.62 49.34 -10.06
CA THR A 111 12.87 49.93 -11.39
C THR A 111 13.81 49.08 -12.26
N LYS A 112 14.86 48.49 -11.67
CA LYS A 112 15.82 47.65 -12.42
C LYS A 112 15.22 46.28 -12.78
N ARG A 113 14.38 45.73 -11.90
CA ARG A 113 13.70 44.45 -12.11
C ARG A 113 12.49 44.58 -13.06
N ARG A 114 11.83 45.75 -13.10
CA ARG A 114 10.71 46.07 -14.01
C ARG A 114 11.13 46.08 -15.49
N LYS A 115 12.31 46.61 -15.82
CA LYS A 115 12.84 46.60 -17.20
C LYS A 115 13.09 45.19 -17.76
N LEU A 116 13.70 44.30 -16.97
CA LEU A 116 13.92 42.90 -17.35
C LEU A 116 12.59 42.15 -17.54
N LEU A 117 11.58 42.49 -16.75
CA LEU A 117 10.23 41.94 -16.87
C LEU A 117 9.54 42.44 -18.14
N ASP A 118 9.59 43.73 -18.47
CA ASP A 118 8.99 44.26 -19.71
C ASP A 118 9.60 43.61 -20.97
N GLU A 119 10.90 43.31 -20.96
CA GLU A 119 11.57 42.57 -22.04
C GLU A 119 11.11 41.10 -22.14
N GLN A 120 11.01 40.41 -21.00
CA GLN A 120 10.51 39.04 -20.94
C GLN A 120 8.99 38.95 -21.22
N GLU A 121 8.24 40.01 -20.90
CA GLU A 121 6.82 40.18 -21.19
C GLU A 121 6.57 40.40 -22.68
N ARG A 122 7.35 41.27 -23.33
CA ARG A 122 7.28 41.45 -24.80
C ARG A 122 7.52 40.16 -25.56
N THR A 123 8.48 39.35 -25.11
CA THR A 123 8.80 38.06 -25.75
C THR A 123 7.72 37.00 -25.57
N LEU A 124 7.02 36.94 -24.43
CA LEU A 124 5.88 36.04 -24.23
C LEU A 124 4.62 36.48 -24.99
N THR A 125 4.36 37.79 -25.04
CA THR A 125 3.17 38.36 -25.73
C THR A 125 3.31 38.25 -27.25
N HIS A 126 4.53 38.38 -27.78
CA HIS A 126 4.82 38.17 -29.22
C HIS A 126 4.61 36.72 -29.66
N LYS A 127 4.59 35.75 -28.74
CA LYS A 127 4.29 34.33 -29.03
C LYS A 127 2.79 34.00 -28.94
N GLY A 128 1.89 34.97 -28.73
CA GLY A 128 0.45 34.75 -28.72
C GLY A 128 -0.11 34.03 -27.48
N VAL A 129 0.66 33.96 -26.39
CA VAL A 129 0.32 33.19 -25.18
C VAL A 129 -0.53 34.03 -24.20
N MET A 130 -1.69 33.50 -23.78
CA MET A 130 -2.53 34.08 -22.71
C MET A 130 -1.80 34.10 -21.36
N ARG A 131 -1.59 35.29 -20.78
CA ARG A 131 -0.90 35.46 -19.50
C ARG A 131 -1.85 35.36 -18.31
N VAL A 132 -1.50 34.52 -17.35
CA VAL A 132 -2.16 34.44 -16.04
C VAL A 132 -1.49 35.41 -15.06
N LYS A 133 -2.17 36.51 -14.71
CA LYS A 133 -1.62 37.64 -13.94
C LYS A 133 -1.11 37.27 -12.54
N TRP A 134 -1.67 36.23 -11.94
CA TRP A 134 -1.37 35.78 -10.58
C TRP A 134 -0.26 34.72 -10.54
N LEU A 135 0.37 34.37 -11.66
CA LEU A 135 1.51 33.45 -11.71
C LEU A 135 2.82 34.18 -12.04
N THR A 136 3.95 33.62 -11.59
CA THR A 136 5.28 34.11 -11.99
C THR A 136 5.52 33.95 -13.51
N PRO A 137 6.47 34.70 -14.11
CA PRO A 137 6.80 34.55 -15.53
C PRO A 137 7.26 33.14 -15.91
N ILE A 138 8.04 32.49 -15.04
CA ILE A 138 8.51 31.11 -15.23
C ILE A 138 7.32 30.15 -15.25
N ALA A 139 6.41 30.25 -14.27
CA ALA A 139 5.22 29.41 -14.25
C ALA A 139 4.30 29.66 -15.47
N ASN A 140 4.17 30.90 -15.94
CA ASN A 140 3.45 31.20 -17.18
C ASN A 140 4.09 30.52 -18.40
N SER A 141 5.43 30.47 -18.48
CA SER A 141 6.12 29.73 -19.56
C SER A 141 5.84 28.23 -19.51
N HIS A 142 5.79 27.63 -18.31
CA HIS A 142 5.44 26.21 -18.15
C HIS A 142 3.97 25.95 -18.47
N VAL A 143 3.05 26.81 -18.04
CA VAL A 143 1.62 26.70 -18.38
C VAL A 143 1.41 26.80 -19.89
N ALA A 144 2.12 27.71 -20.56
CA ALA A 144 2.06 27.85 -22.02
C ALA A 144 2.43 26.53 -22.74
N MET A 145 3.42 25.80 -22.24
CA MET A 145 3.82 24.50 -22.82
C MET A 145 2.76 23.40 -22.68
N VAL A 146 1.81 23.55 -21.74
CA VAL A 146 0.76 22.57 -21.44
C VAL A 146 -0.58 22.96 -22.09
N VAL A 147 -0.81 24.25 -22.34
CA VAL A 147 -2.04 24.74 -22.98
C VAL A 147 -2.26 24.13 -24.37
N ASP A 148 -1.18 23.94 -25.14
CA ASP A 148 -1.22 23.41 -26.50
C ASP A 148 -1.42 21.89 -26.58
N TRP A 149 -1.64 21.20 -25.45
CA TRP A 149 -1.83 19.75 -25.44
C TRP A 149 -3.19 19.33 -26.01
N GLU A 150 -3.23 18.13 -26.55
CA GLU A 150 -4.46 17.44 -26.90
C GLU A 150 -5.14 16.90 -25.63
N TRP A 151 -5.83 17.79 -24.93
CA TRP A 151 -6.37 17.50 -23.61
C TRP A 151 -7.34 16.31 -23.56
N ALA A 152 -8.18 16.10 -24.57
CA ALA A 152 -9.17 15.01 -24.51
C ALA A 152 -8.53 13.61 -24.51
N PRO A 153 -7.63 13.23 -25.44
CA PRO A 153 -6.88 11.98 -25.36
C PRO A 153 -6.07 11.83 -24.07
N VAL A 154 -5.41 12.90 -23.62
CA VAL A 154 -4.62 12.89 -22.38
C VAL A 154 -5.51 12.62 -21.16
N LEU A 155 -6.66 13.29 -21.04
CA LEU A 155 -7.60 13.11 -19.93
C LEU A 155 -8.23 11.71 -19.93
N LEU A 156 -8.56 11.16 -21.10
CA LEU A 156 -9.02 9.77 -21.21
C LEU A 156 -8.00 8.78 -20.64
N LEU A 157 -6.73 8.93 -21.05
CA LEU A 157 -5.64 8.09 -20.54
C LEU A 157 -5.48 8.23 -19.03
N VAL A 158 -5.65 9.44 -18.46
CA VAL A 158 -5.67 9.64 -17.00
C VAL A 158 -6.80 8.85 -16.34
N GLY A 159 -8.01 8.87 -16.91
CA GLY A 159 -9.14 8.06 -16.43
C GLY A 159 -8.82 6.57 -16.44
N TYR A 160 -8.23 6.07 -17.54
CA TYR A 160 -7.80 4.67 -17.66
C TYR A 160 -6.68 4.28 -16.70
N ILE A 161 -5.73 5.18 -16.43
CA ILE A 161 -4.71 4.98 -15.39
C ILE A 161 -5.39 4.80 -14.02
N GLY A 162 -6.36 5.66 -13.67
CA GLY A 162 -7.13 5.54 -12.43
C GLY A 162 -7.88 4.21 -12.31
N LEU A 163 -8.54 3.76 -13.39
CA LEU A 163 -9.20 2.44 -13.44
C LEU A 163 -8.21 1.28 -13.26
N THR A 164 -7.05 1.37 -13.90
CA THR A 164 -6.01 0.34 -13.83
C THR A 164 -5.49 0.20 -12.40
N ILE A 165 -5.25 1.32 -11.71
CA ILE A 165 -4.81 1.32 -10.31
C ILE A 165 -5.85 0.66 -9.40
N TRP A 166 -7.14 1.00 -9.57
CA TRP A 166 -8.23 0.34 -8.84
C TRP A 166 -8.30 -1.16 -9.10
N ALA A 167 -8.19 -1.58 -10.36
CA ALA A 167 -8.23 -2.98 -10.74
C ALA A 167 -7.05 -3.77 -10.15
N LEU A 168 -5.84 -3.19 -10.18
CA LEU A 168 -4.65 -3.78 -9.57
C LEU A 168 -4.82 -3.91 -8.06
N GLN A 169 -5.27 -2.87 -7.36
CA GLN A 169 -5.42 -2.87 -5.90
C GLN A 169 -6.50 -3.86 -5.42
N LEU A 170 -7.68 -3.87 -6.07
CA LEU A 170 -8.72 -4.84 -5.72
C LEU A 170 -8.28 -6.27 -6.04
N GLY A 171 -7.61 -6.45 -7.19
CA GLY A 171 -7.08 -7.73 -7.61
C GLY A 171 -6.05 -8.31 -6.63
N THR A 172 -5.13 -7.49 -6.14
CA THR A 172 -4.14 -7.91 -5.13
C THR A 172 -4.82 -8.26 -3.82
N THR A 173 -5.69 -7.41 -3.27
CA THR A 173 -6.42 -7.69 -2.03
C THR A 173 -7.20 -9.01 -2.10
N LEU A 174 -7.97 -9.23 -3.18
CA LEU A 174 -8.72 -10.48 -3.38
C LEU A 174 -7.79 -11.69 -3.49
N THR A 175 -6.62 -11.53 -4.10
CA THR A 175 -5.63 -12.60 -4.21
C THR A 175 -5.10 -13.00 -2.84
N TYR A 176 -4.76 -12.02 -1.98
CA TYR A 176 -4.27 -12.30 -0.64
C TYR A 176 -5.33 -12.93 0.27
N MET A 177 -6.60 -12.52 0.14
CA MET A 177 -7.72 -13.19 0.80
C MET A 177 -7.85 -14.65 0.36
N GLY A 178 -7.79 -14.91 -0.95
CA GLY A 178 -7.84 -16.27 -1.49
C GLY A 178 -6.66 -17.12 -1.03
N LEU A 179 -5.47 -16.53 -0.95
CA LEU A 179 -4.28 -17.16 -0.43
C LEU A 179 -4.42 -17.53 1.05
N ALA A 180 -4.93 -16.63 1.90
CA ALA A 180 -5.16 -16.93 3.31
C ALA A 180 -6.09 -18.15 3.48
N VAL A 181 -7.22 -18.18 2.75
CA VAL A 181 -8.15 -19.33 2.76
C VAL A 181 -7.45 -20.62 2.36
N LEU A 182 -6.62 -20.54 1.33
CA LEU A 182 -5.87 -21.68 0.84
C LEU A 182 -4.84 -22.17 1.88
N ILE A 183 -4.15 -21.26 2.56
CA ILE A 183 -3.15 -21.57 3.58
C ILE A 183 -3.78 -22.34 4.74
N GLU A 184 -4.91 -21.87 5.26
CA GLU A 184 -5.62 -22.52 6.37
C GLU A 184 -6.02 -23.96 6.03
N TRP A 185 -6.46 -24.19 4.78
CA TRP A 185 -6.81 -25.53 4.32
C TRP A 185 -5.59 -26.43 4.13
N LEU A 186 -4.51 -25.92 3.53
CA LEU A 186 -3.34 -26.72 3.17
C LEU A 186 -2.51 -27.15 4.38
N ILE A 187 -2.36 -26.34 5.42
CA ILE A 187 -1.50 -26.65 6.58
C ILE A 187 -1.96 -27.92 7.33
N THR A 188 -3.22 -28.33 7.19
CA THR A 188 -3.76 -29.55 7.83
C THR A 188 -3.33 -30.85 7.15
N LEU A 189 -2.72 -30.77 5.96
CA LEU A 189 -2.41 -31.93 5.13
C LEU A 189 -0.95 -32.37 5.27
N HIS A 190 -0.65 -33.60 4.87
CA HIS A 190 0.71 -34.12 4.84
C HIS A 190 1.60 -33.30 3.88
N TRP A 191 2.84 -33.00 4.29
CA TRP A 191 3.75 -32.06 3.59
C TRP A 191 3.98 -32.36 2.09
N VAL A 192 4.00 -33.64 1.71
CA VAL A 192 4.11 -34.07 0.30
C VAL A 192 2.91 -33.59 -0.51
N LEU A 193 1.71 -33.80 0.03
CA LEU A 193 0.47 -33.39 -0.61
C LEU A 193 0.37 -31.87 -0.66
N VAL A 194 0.78 -31.17 0.41
CA VAL A 194 0.85 -29.71 0.45
C VAL A 194 1.78 -29.17 -0.62
N THR A 195 2.99 -29.74 -0.75
CA THR A 195 3.94 -29.34 -1.79
C THR A 195 3.32 -29.51 -3.19
N PHE A 196 2.72 -30.67 -3.46
CA PHE A 196 2.12 -30.97 -4.76
C PHE A 196 0.93 -30.04 -5.08
N LEU A 197 0.02 -29.86 -4.13
CA LEU A 197 -1.14 -28.98 -4.30
C LEU A 197 -0.71 -27.52 -4.46
N PHE A 198 0.20 -27.04 -3.61
CA PHE A 198 0.72 -25.69 -3.70
C PHE A 198 1.44 -25.46 -5.04
N PHE A 199 2.20 -26.44 -5.54
CA PHE A 199 2.87 -26.35 -6.84
C PHE A 199 1.87 -26.16 -7.99
N ILE A 200 0.78 -26.95 -8.00
CA ILE A 200 -0.28 -26.81 -9.03
C ILE A 200 -1.00 -25.47 -8.90
N ILE A 201 -1.39 -25.10 -7.68
CA ILE A 201 -2.14 -23.87 -7.44
C ILE A 201 -1.29 -22.64 -7.77
N GLY A 202 -0.02 -22.63 -7.36
CA GLY A 202 0.90 -21.55 -7.67
C GLY A 202 1.15 -21.42 -9.19
N ILE A 203 1.20 -22.52 -9.94
CA ILE A 203 1.21 -22.46 -11.42
C ILE A 203 -0.06 -21.78 -11.95
N ILE A 204 -1.24 -22.18 -11.46
CA ILE A 204 -2.52 -21.57 -11.87
C ILE A 204 -2.53 -20.07 -11.54
N MET A 205 -2.03 -19.70 -10.37
CA MET A 205 -1.91 -18.29 -9.96
C MET A 205 -1.02 -17.50 -10.90
N PHE A 206 0.13 -18.06 -11.31
CA PHE A 206 0.97 -17.42 -12.33
C PHE A 206 0.27 -17.26 -13.68
N LEU A 207 -0.72 -18.08 -14.04
CA LEU A 207 -1.44 -17.94 -15.30
C LEU A 207 -2.44 -16.77 -15.31
N VAL A 208 -2.76 -16.20 -14.13
CA VAL A 208 -3.70 -15.09 -13.99
C VAL A 208 -2.92 -13.75 -14.10
N PRO A 209 -3.26 -12.85 -15.05
CA PRO A 209 -2.50 -11.61 -15.28
C PRO A 209 -2.45 -10.65 -14.09
N VAL A 210 -3.47 -10.69 -13.24
CA VAL A 210 -3.67 -9.75 -12.12
C VAL A 210 -2.85 -10.16 -10.89
N ILE A 211 -2.42 -11.43 -10.81
CA ILE A 211 -1.71 -11.94 -9.64
C ILE A 211 -0.21 -11.61 -9.76
N PRO A 212 0.36 -10.83 -8.81
CA PRO A 212 1.79 -10.53 -8.83
C PRO A 212 2.59 -11.78 -8.45
N GLY A 213 3.67 -12.07 -9.19
CA GLY A 213 4.51 -13.24 -8.92
C GLY A 213 5.18 -13.22 -7.54
N LEU A 214 5.50 -12.02 -7.03
CA LEU A 214 6.03 -11.83 -5.68
C LEU A 214 5.11 -12.41 -4.60
N ALA A 215 3.78 -12.30 -4.75
CA ALA A 215 2.83 -12.88 -3.81
C ALA A 215 2.95 -14.41 -3.78
N VAL A 216 3.09 -15.05 -4.95
CA VAL A 216 3.24 -16.51 -5.05
C VAL A 216 4.55 -16.99 -4.41
N TYR A 217 5.65 -16.26 -4.63
CA TYR A 217 6.94 -16.57 -4.00
C TYR A 217 6.88 -16.43 -2.47
N LEU A 218 6.24 -15.39 -1.96
CA LEU A 218 6.06 -15.20 -0.53
C LEU A 218 5.20 -16.31 0.10
N SER A 219 4.09 -16.66 -0.54
CA SER A 219 3.21 -17.74 -0.06
C SER A 219 3.92 -19.10 -0.02
N ALA A 220 4.89 -19.35 -0.92
CA ALA A 220 5.69 -20.56 -0.87
C ALA A 220 6.46 -20.68 0.47
N GLY A 221 6.92 -19.57 1.02
CA GLY A 221 7.65 -19.53 2.29
C GLY A 221 6.72 -19.72 3.48
N VAL A 222 5.56 -19.04 3.43
CA VAL A 222 4.51 -19.14 4.47
C VAL A 222 3.93 -20.56 4.56
N ILE A 223 3.77 -21.24 3.44
CA ILE A 223 3.16 -22.58 3.41
C ILE A 223 4.20 -23.67 3.65
N LEU A 224 5.28 -23.70 2.85
CA LEU A 224 6.20 -24.84 2.87
C LEU A 224 7.19 -24.78 4.03
N GLY A 225 7.52 -23.58 4.52
CA GLY A 225 8.39 -23.38 5.68
C GLY A 225 7.93 -24.14 6.93
N PRO A 226 6.74 -23.84 7.48
CA PRO A 226 6.22 -24.53 8.66
C PRO A 226 5.86 -26.00 8.37
N THR A 227 5.23 -26.28 7.22
CA THR A 227 4.75 -27.63 6.89
C THR A 227 5.90 -28.64 6.74
N CYS A 228 7.05 -28.22 6.23
CA CYS A 228 8.19 -29.11 6.01
C CYS A 228 9.21 -29.09 7.16
N ALA A 229 9.03 -28.26 8.20
CA ALA A 229 10.01 -28.03 9.25
C ALA A 229 10.42 -29.32 9.98
N ASP A 230 9.44 -30.14 10.36
CA ASP A 230 9.66 -31.38 11.12
C ASP A 230 10.43 -32.42 10.30
N THR A 231 10.19 -32.47 8.99
CA THR A 231 10.81 -33.47 8.10
C THR A 231 12.23 -33.08 7.70
N PHE A 232 12.49 -31.80 7.46
CA PHE A 232 13.78 -31.31 6.95
C PHE A 232 14.77 -30.92 8.06
N GLY A 233 14.49 -31.29 9.32
CA GLY A 233 15.39 -31.06 10.45
C GLY A 233 15.43 -29.59 10.92
N GLY A 234 14.37 -28.84 10.66
CA GLY A 234 14.21 -27.47 11.15
C GLY A 234 13.59 -26.50 10.14
N PHE A 235 13.25 -25.33 10.65
CA PHE A 235 12.56 -24.28 9.90
C PHE A 235 13.38 -23.69 8.73
N ILE A 236 14.69 -23.50 8.92
CA ILE A 236 15.56 -22.91 7.88
C ILE A 236 15.72 -23.85 6.67
N PRO A 237 16.10 -25.13 6.83
CA PRO A 237 16.14 -26.07 5.71
C PRO A 237 14.80 -26.19 4.96
N ALA A 238 13.68 -26.21 5.69
CA ALA A 238 12.34 -26.23 5.11
C ALA A 238 12.02 -24.96 4.30
N SER A 239 12.46 -23.79 4.78
CA SER A 239 12.30 -22.52 4.07
C SER A 239 13.11 -22.47 2.77
N ILE A 240 14.33 -23.03 2.78
CA ILE A 240 15.19 -23.16 1.59
C ILE A 240 14.55 -24.12 0.57
N TYR A 241 13.96 -25.22 1.05
CA TYR A 241 13.18 -26.12 0.20
C TYR A 241 12.01 -25.40 -0.46
N GLY A 242 11.26 -24.59 0.30
CA GLY A 242 10.18 -23.75 -0.25
C GLY A 242 10.67 -22.79 -1.34
N ALA A 243 11.82 -22.16 -1.14
CA ALA A 243 12.45 -21.28 -2.14
C ALA A 243 12.83 -22.03 -3.42
N PHE A 244 13.35 -23.25 -3.30
CA PHE A 244 13.68 -24.10 -4.44
C PHE A 244 12.41 -24.52 -5.21
N MET A 245 11.33 -24.85 -4.51
CA MET A 245 10.04 -25.16 -5.13
C MET A 245 9.45 -23.95 -5.86
N ALA A 246 9.54 -22.75 -5.28
CA ALA A 246 9.14 -21.50 -5.95
C ALA A 246 9.93 -21.25 -7.24
N TRP A 247 11.25 -21.51 -7.21
CA TRP A 247 12.11 -21.39 -8.38
C TRP A 247 11.73 -22.37 -9.49
N ILE A 248 11.55 -23.66 -9.18
CA ILE A 248 11.10 -24.67 -10.16
C ILE A 248 9.73 -24.29 -10.73
N MET A 249 8.78 -23.93 -9.86
CA MET A 249 7.43 -23.55 -10.24
C MET A 249 7.43 -22.42 -11.28
N LYS A 250 8.36 -21.46 -11.16
CA LYS A 250 8.50 -20.36 -12.12
C LYS A 250 8.89 -20.83 -13.52
N PHE A 251 9.73 -21.86 -13.68
CA PHE A 251 10.03 -22.42 -15.00
C PHE A 251 8.78 -23.04 -15.63
N PHE A 252 8.01 -23.83 -14.88
CA PHE A 252 6.78 -24.44 -15.37
C PHE A 252 5.73 -23.38 -15.74
N ALA A 253 5.56 -22.37 -14.89
CA ALA A 253 4.73 -21.23 -15.18
C ALA A 253 5.15 -20.53 -16.49
N HIS A 254 6.46 -20.29 -16.68
CA HIS A 254 6.97 -19.66 -17.90
C HIS A 254 6.70 -20.51 -19.15
N ILE A 255 6.89 -21.83 -19.08
CA ILE A 255 6.58 -22.75 -20.19
C ILE A 255 5.12 -22.61 -20.62
N LEU A 256 4.19 -22.67 -19.65
CA LEU A 256 2.75 -22.57 -19.94
C LEU A 256 2.36 -21.17 -20.41
N GLN A 257 2.86 -20.12 -19.78
CA GLN A 257 2.60 -18.73 -20.19
C GLN A 257 3.13 -18.45 -21.59
N GLN A 258 4.31 -18.95 -21.95
CA GLN A 258 4.90 -18.75 -23.28
C GLN A 258 4.18 -19.59 -24.35
N LYS A 259 4.06 -20.91 -24.12
CA LYS A 259 3.55 -21.84 -25.15
C LYS A 259 2.04 -21.88 -25.23
N TRP A 260 1.35 -21.95 -24.11
CA TRP A 260 -0.09 -22.12 -24.11
C TRP A 260 -0.81 -20.78 -24.27
N LEU A 261 -0.43 -19.77 -23.50
CA LEU A 261 -1.07 -18.45 -23.55
C LEU A 261 -0.45 -17.56 -24.64
N GLY A 262 0.86 -17.36 -24.61
CA GLY A 262 1.56 -16.40 -25.46
C GLY A 262 1.45 -16.70 -26.95
N GLU A 263 1.75 -17.93 -27.39
CA GLU A 263 1.61 -18.31 -28.81
C GLU A 263 0.15 -18.30 -29.28
N SER A 264 -0.79 -18.71 -28.41
CA SER A 264 -2.23 -18.66 -28.70
C SER A 264 -2.74 -17.23 -28.85
N LEU A 265 -2.37 -16.34 -27.92
CA LEU A 265 -2.70 -14.91 -27.98
C LEU A 265 -2.01 -14.23 -29.17
N GLY A 266 -0.76 -14.60 -29.48
CA GLY A 266 -0.02 -14.10 -30.63
C GLY A 266 -0.62 -14.48 -31.99
N SER A 267 -1.50 -15.49 -32.05
CA SER A 267 -2.26 -15.79 -33.27
C SER A 267 -3.35 -14.75 -33.57
N ARG A 268 -3.77 -13.96 -32.57
CA ARG A 268 -4.85 -12.99 -32.70
C ARG A 268 -4.28 -11.65 -33.18
N LEU A 269 -4.82 -11.14 -34.28
CA LEU A 269 -4.36 -9.92 -34.91
C LEU A 269 -4.44 -8.69 -33.99
N TRP A 270 -5.55 -8.50 -33.29
CA TRP A 270 -5.72 -7.38 -32.35
C TRP A 270 -4.74 -7.43 -31.17
N VAL A 271 -4.28 -8.62 -30.75
CA VAL A 271 -3.29 -8.77 -29.68
C VAL A 271 -1.91 -8.33 -30.18
N ARG A 272 -1.50 -8.81 -31.36
CA ARG A 272 -0.22 -8.40 -31.98
C ARG A 272 -0.16 -6.89 -32.18
N GLN A 273 -1.29 -6.30 -32.56
CA GLN A 273 -1.45 -4.85 -32.66
C GLN A 273 -1.34 -4.16 -31.30
N ALA A 274 -2.07 -4.60 -30.29
CA ALA A 274 -2.05 -4.00 -28.96
C ALA A 274 -0.66 -4.07 -28.28
N VAL A 275 0.12 -5.12 -28.56
CA VAL A 275 1.50 -5.26 -28.11
C VAL A 275 2.47 -4.36 -28.89
N GLY A 276 2.09 -3.91 -30.09
CA GLY A 276 2.94 -3.09 -30.96
C GLY A 276 4.13 -3.88 -31.50
N ILE A 277 3.89 -5.05 -32.10
CA ILE A 277 4.97 -5.96 -32.57
C ILE A 277 5.92 -5.32 -33.58
N ASN A 278 5.45 -4.36 -34.38
CA ASN A 278 6.25 -3.64 -35.37
C ASN A 278 7.06 -2.48 -34.76
N ALA A 279 6.78 -2.09 -33.52
CA ALA A 279 7.47 -0.97 -32.88
C ALA A 279 8.97 -1.27 -32.69
N PRO A 280 9.89 -0.32 -32.96
CA PRO A 280 11.33 -0.39 -32.71
C PRO A 280 11.68 -0.85 -31.29
N LEU A 281 10.90 -0.44 -30.29
CA LEU A 281 11.09 -0.90 -28.92
C LEU A 281 10.86 -2.41 -28.82
N MET A 282 9.81 -2.92 -29.45
CA MET A 282 9.47 -4.34 -29.42
C MET A 282 10.43 -5.19 -30.27
N LYS A 283 10.89 -4.65 -31.40
CA LYS A 283 12.00 -5.23 -32.18
C LYS A 283 13.30 -5.30 -31.36
N ALA A 284 13.62 -4.27 -30.58
CA ALA A 284 14.78 -4.27 -29.68
C ALA A 284 14.65 -5.32 -28.55
N VAL A 285 13.46 -5.45 -27.96
CA VAL A 285 13.16 -6.51 -26.97
C VAL A 285 13.35 -7.89 -27.59
N ARG A 286 12.78 -8.13 -28.77
CA ARG A 286 12.93 -9.38 -29.51
C ARG A 286 14.39 -9.70 -29.79
N TYR A 287 15.15 -8.73 -30.28
CA TYR A 287 16.58 -8.86 -30.53
C TYR A 287 17.37 -9.31 -29.30
N LEU A 288 17.10 -8.69 -28.14
CA LEU A 288 17.75 -9.02 -26.88
C LEU A 288 17.42 -10.43 -26.39
N LEU A 289 16.17 -10.86 -26.53
CA LEU A 289 15.70 -12.19 -26.16
C LEU A 289 16.25 -13.29 -27.09
N GLU A 290 16.47 -12.99 -28.37
CA GLU A 290 17.01 -13.95 -29.34
C GLU A 290 18.54 -14.17 -29.20
N GLN A 291 19.27 -13.32 -28.47
CA GLN A 291 20.72 -13.50 -28.26
C GLN A 291 21.03 -14.87 -27.64
N PRO A 292 22.09 -15.58 -28.03
CA PRO A 292 22.42 -16.89 -27.48
C PRO A 292 22.92 -16.81 -26.03
N GLY A 293 22.59 -17.82 -25.21
CA GLY A 293 23.13 -17.99 -23.86
C GLY A 293 22.55 -17.03 -22.82
N LEU A 294 23.32 -16.75 -21.76
CA LEU A 294 22.96 -15.84 -20.67
C LEU A 294 23.38 -14.40 -21.00
N SER A 295 22.82 -13.83 -22.06
CA SER A 295 23.07 -12.41 -22.37
C SER A 295 22.48 -11.51 -21.28
N LEU A 296 23.18 -10.43 -20.94
CA LEU A 296 22.75 -9.55 -19.85
C LEU A 296 21.37 -8.93 -20.13
N GLY A 297 21.10 -8.47 -21.36
CA GLY A 297 19.79 -7.92 -21.71
C GLY A 297 18.66 -8.95 -21.56
N LYS A 298 18.89 -10.22 -21.95
CA LYS A 298 17.89 -11.29 -21.79
C LYS A 298 17.58 -11.55 -20.33
N VAL A 299 18.62 -11.75 -19.50
CA VAL A 299 18.44 -12.02 -18.06
C VAL A 299 17.71 -10.86 -17.39
N MET A 300 18.07 -9.62 -17.69
CA MET A 300 17.45 -8.45 -17.09
C MET A 300 15.98 -8.30 -17.51
N ILE A 301 15.62 -8.60 -18.76
CA ILE A 301 14.22 -8.61 -19.21
C ILE A 301 13.42 -9.71 -18.51
N LEU A 302 13.93 -10.95 -18.51
CA LEU A 302 13.22 -12.10 -17.95
C LEU A 302 13.07 -12.04 -16.44
N CYS A 303 14.07 -11.52 -15.73
CA CYS A 303 14.07 -11.44 -14.26
C CYS A 303 13.60 -10.10 -13.72
N GLY A 304 13.64 -9.02 -14.49
CA GLY A 304 13.22 -7.68 -14.08
C GLY A 304 11.81 -7.28 -14.54
N GLY A 305 11.29 -7.93 -15.59
CA GLY A 305 9.95 -7.71 -16.07
C GLY A 305 8.88 -8.37 -15.19
N PRO A 306 7.62 -7.91 -15.23
CA PRO A 306 6.54 -8.58 -14.53
C PRO A 306 6.29 -9.99 -15.08
N ASP A 307 6.08 -10.96 -14.20
CA ASP A 307 6.10 -12.39 -14.51
C ASP A 307 5.20 -12.82 -15.67
N TRP A 308 3.92 -12.45 -15.62
CA TRP A 308 2.93 -12.82 -16.62
C TRP A 308 3.19 -12.15 -17.98
N PRO A 309 3.22 -10.80 -18.09
CA PRO A 309 3.36 -10.15 -19.39
C PRO A 309 4.70 -10.46 -20.05
N THR A 310 5.79 -10.62 -19.29
CA THR A 310 7.10 -10.97 -19.87
C THR A 310 7.09 -12.35 -20.52
N SER A 311 6.51 -13.35 -19.84
CA SER A 311 6.48 -14.73 -20.32
C SER A 311 5.50 -14.91 -21.48
N VAL A 312 4.34 -14.27 -21.42
CA VAL A 312 3.36 -14.25 -22.52
C VAL A 312 3.93 -13.51 -23.73
N LEU A 313 4.62 -12.39 -23.53
CA LEU A 313 5.29 -11.66 -24.61
C LEU A 313 6.32 -12.53 -25.35
N CYS A 314 7.08 -13.36 -24.63
CA CYS A 314 8.00 -14.32 -25.24
C CYS A 314 7.26 -15.27 -26.21
N GLY A 315 6.02 -15.64 -25.89
CA GLY A 315 5.19 -16.47 -26.78
C GLY A 315 4.64 -15.71 -27.96
N ILE A 316 4.21 -14.46 -27.76
CA ILE A 316 3.72 -13.58 -28.83
C ILE A 316 4.82 -13.30 -29.87
N LEU A 317 6.06 -13.06 -29.40
CA LEU A 317 7.23 -12.85 -30.25
C LEU A 317 7.81 -14.15 -30.84
N ARG A 318 7.29 -15.31 -30.40
CA ARG A 318 7.73 -16.66 -30.80
C ARG A 318 9.24 -16.90 -30.62
N VAL A 319 9.80 -16.40 -29.52
CA VAL A 319 11.22 -16.64 -29.18
C VAL A 319 11.44 -18.09 -28.70
N PRO A 320 12.65 -18.66 -28.85
CA PRO A 320 12.91 -20.06 -28.51
C PRO A 320 12.82 -20.35 -27.00
N LEU A 321 11.94 -21.27 -26.61
CA LEU A 321 11.67 -21.62 -25.20
C LEU A 321 12.92 -22.00 -24.42
N PHE A 322 13.80 -22.85 -24.97
CA PHE A 322 15.01 -23.29 -24.27
C PHE A 322 15.93 -22.12 -23.89
N GLN A 323 16.07 -21.14 -24.79
CA GLN A 323 16.86 -19.94 -24.52
C GLN A 323 16.20 -19.06 -23.45
N MET A 324 14.88 -19.05 -23.36
CA MET A 324 14.15 -18.31 -22.33
C MET A 324 14.29 -18.97 -20.96
N LEU A 325 14.15 -20.30 -20.88
CA LEU A 325 14.37 -21.04 -19.64
C LEU A 325 15.82 -20.85 -19.15
N LEU A 326 16.81 -20.92 -20.05
CA LEU A 326 18.19 -20.63 -19.69
C LEU A 326 18.34 -19.20 -19.16
N GLY A 327 17.80 -18.20 -19.87
CA GLY A 327 17.82 -16.80 -19.44
C GLY A 327 17.10 -16.52 -18.11
N LEU A 328 16.13 -17.37 -17.75
CA LEU A 328 15.36 -17.29 -16.51
C LEU A 328 16.07 -17.92 -15.31
N VAL A 329 17.12 -18.73 -15.50
CA VAL A 329 17.88 -19.38 -14.41
C VAL A 329 18.23 -18.42 -13.25
N PRO A 330 18.71 -17.19 -13.49
CA PRO A 330 19.04 -16.25 -12.43
C PRO A 330 17.85 -15.72 -11.62
N ILE A 331 16.60 -16.06 -11.94
CA ILE A 331 15.42 -15.66 -11.15
C ILE A 331 15.46 -16.19 -9.70
N CYS A 332 16.33 -17.16 -9.39
CA CYS A 332 16.62 -17.59 -8.02
C CYS A 332 17.07 -16.41 -7.13
N THR A 333 17.75 -15.40 -7.69
CA THR A 333 18.16 -14.20 -6.94
C THR A 333 16.98 -13.37 -6.46
N LEU A 334 15.80 -13.51 -7.08
CA LEU A 334 14.56 -12.86 -6.65
C LEU A 334 13.70 -13.81 -5.81
N THR A 335 13.46 -15.02 -6.32
CA THR A 335 12.54 -15.99 -5.69
C THR A 335 13.02 -16.44 -4.32
N PHE A 336 14.32 -16.66 -4.13
CA PHE A 336 14.86 -17.13 -2.85
C PHE A 336 14.69 -16.08 -1.74
N PRO A 337 15.18 -14.84 -1.89
CA PRO A 337 15.02 -13.86 -0.82
C PRO A 337 13.54 -13.51 -0.58
N THR A 338 12.71 -13.53 -1.63
CA THR A 338 11.26 -13.29 -1.47
C THR A 338 10.60 -14.41 -0.67
N THR A 339 10.91 -15.67 -0.99
CA THR A 339 10.36 -16.82 -0.28
C THR A 339 10.83 -16.89 1.17
N LEU A 340 12.11 -16.62 1.42
CA LEU A 340 12.67 -16.56 2.77
C LEU A 340 12.07 -15.43 3.59
N ALA A 341 11.82 -14.26 2.99
CA ALA A 341 11.10 -13.17 3.65
C ALA A 341 9.72 -13.63 4.13
N GLY A 342 8.96 -14.31 3.27
CA GLY A 342 7.64 -14.85 3.61
C GLY A 342 7.69 -15.89 4.73
N ALA A 343 8.67 -16.80 4.72
CA ALA A 343 8.86 -17.74 5.81
C ALA A 343 9.20 -17.02 7.13
N PHE A 344 10.17 -16.11 7.12
CA PHE A 344 10.62 -15.41 8.33
C PHE A 344 9.56 -14.50 8.95
N GLN A 345 8.54 -14.09 8.18
CA GLN A 345 7.39 -13.38 8.73
C GLN A 345 6.64 -14.19 9.80
N LEU A 346 6.60 -15.52 9.67
CA LEU A 346 5.98 -16.40 10.66
C LEU A 346 6.75 -16.50 11.98
N LYS A 347 7.97 -15.95 12.02
CA LYS A 347 8.89 -16.02 13.16
C LYS A 347 9.20 -14.66 13.77
N ILE A 348 8.50 -13.60 13.36
CA ILE A 348 8.73 -12.24 13.86
C ILE A 348 8.61 -12.17 15.39
N ASP A 349 7.65 -12.89 15.97
CA ASP A 349 7.41 -12.91 17.41
C ASP A 349 8.42 -13.79 18.19
N ASP A 350 9.14 -14.68 17.49
CA ASP A 350 10.15 -15.56 18.09
C ASP A 350 11.48 -14.83 18.38
N GLY A 351 11.67 -13.60 17.87
CA GLY A 351 12.80 -12.75 18.22
C GLY A 351 13.15 -11.67 17.20
N ALA A 352 13.80 -10.59 17.68
CA ALA A 352 14.17 -9.43 16.86
C ALA A 352 15.07 -9.77 15.64
N ALA A 353 15.84 -10.85 15.72
CA ALA A 353 16.66 -11.32 14.59
C ALA A 353 15.80 -11.81 13.41
N TRP A 354 14.69 -12.49 13.67
CA TRP A 354 13.76 -12.97 12.64
C TRP A 354 13.00 -11.81 11.98
N ALA A 355 12.56 -10.84 12.79
CA ALA A 355 11.95 -9.61 12.29
C ALA A 355 12.91 -8.83 11.37
N SER A 356 14.16 -8.70 11.79
CA SER A 356 15.21 -8.05 11.00
C SER A 356 15.50 -8.82 9.70
N ALA A 357 15.59 -10.15 9.77
CA ALA A 357 15.81 -10.99 8.61
C ALA A 357 14.67 -10.87 7.60
N ALA A 358 13.41 -11.02 8.01
CA ALA A 358 12.25 -10.86 7.14
C ALA A 358 12.26 -9.50 6.40
N THR A 359 12.58 -8.43 7.13
CA THR A 359 12.71 -7.07 6.58
C THR A 359 13.83 -6.97 5.54
N VAL A 360 15.03 -7.44 5.87
CA VAL A 360 16.21 -7.35 4.99
C VAL A 360 15.99 -8.15 3.71
N PHE A 361 15.47 -9.37 3.80
CA PHE A 361 15.22 -10.22 2.64
C PHE A 361 14.15 -9.62 1.71
N LEU A 362 13.12 -8.96 2.25
CA LEU A 362 12.13 -8.23 1.44
C LEU A 362 12.74 -7.00 0.75
N ILE A 363 13.59 -6.23 1.45
CA ILE A 363 14.32 -5.08 0.87
C ILE A 363 15.21 -5.54 -0.28
N VAL A 364 16.00 -6.59 -0.06
CA VAL A 364 16.89 -7.15 -1.08
C VAL A 364 16.10 -7.58 -2.31
N SER A 365 14.98 -8.28 -2.13
CA SER A 365 14.11 -8.70 -3.23
C SER A 365 13.58 -7.51 -4.03
N THR A 366 13.11 -6.48 -3.33
CA THR A 366 12.56 -5.25 -3.93
C THR A 366 13.62 -4.47 -4.71
N LEU A 367 14.82 -4.33 -4.13
CA LEU A 367 15.95 -3.65 -4.79
C LEU A 367 16.41 -4.43 -6.02
N LEU A 368 16.50 -5.76 -5.94
CA LEU A 368 16.86 -6.59 -7.08
C LEU A 368 15.84 -6.44 -8.22
N GLN A 369 14.55 -6.44 -7.92
CA GLN A 369 13.50 -6.20 -8.92
C GLN A 369 13.66 -4.83 -9.59
N LEU A 370 13.88 -3.78 -8.78
CA LEU A 370 14.06 -2.42 -9.28
C LEU A 370 15.30 -2.30 -10.18
N VAL A 371 16.43 -2.88 -9.75
CA VAL A 371 17.69 -2.85 -10.48
C VAL A 371 17.55 -3.62 -11.80
N PHE A 372 17.02 -4.85 -11.77
CA PHE A 372 16.84 -5.63 -12.99
C PHE A 372 15.90 -4.93 -13.99
N GLY A 373 14.78 -4.39 -13.53
CA GLY A 373 13.86 -3.62 -14.37
C GLY A 373 14.50 -2.38 -14.99
N CYS A 374 15.27 -1.60 -14.21
CA CYS A 374 15.96 -0.41 -14.72
C CYS A 374 17.07 -0.77 -15.73
N VAL A 375 17.86 -1.80 -15.45
CA VAL A 375 18.91 -2.26 -16.37
C VAL A 375 18.30 -2.85 -17.64
N ALA A 376 17.18 -3.57 -17.55
CA ALA A 376 16.46 -4.08 -18.72
C ALA A 376 16.05 -2.94 -19.66
N LEU A 377 15.42 -1.88 -19.13
CA LEU A 377 15.04 -0.70 -19.90
C LEU A 377 16.24 0.00 -20.53
N TYR A 378 17.34 0.14 -19.77
CA TYR A 378 18.58 0.70 -20.29
C TYR A 378 19.12 -0.12 -21.47
N GLN A 379 19.12 -1.45 -21.39
CA GLN A 379 19.59 -2.32 -22.47
C GLN A 379 18.69 -2.26 -23.71
N ILE A 380 17.37 -2.24 -23.51
CA ILE A 380 16.40 -2.08 -24.61
C ILE A 380 16.68 -0.77 -25.37
N GLU A 381 16.83 0.33 -24.63
CA GLU A 381 17.07 1.64 -25.25
C GLU A 381 18.45 1.74 -25.91
N LYS A 382 19.47 1.15 -25.28
CA LYS A 382 20.81 1.07 -25.85
C LYS A 382 20.78 0.35 -27.20
N VAL A 383 20.14 -0.81 -27.27
CA VAL A 383 19.99 -1.58 -28.52
C VAL A 383 19.14 -0.83 -29.55
N ARG A 384 18.05 -0.19 -29.13
CA ARG A 384 17.18 0.59 -30.02
C ARG A 384 17.96 1.64 -30.80
N ARG A 385 18.98 2.25 -30.19
CA ARG A 385 19.82 3.29 -30.81
C ARG A 385 21.02 2.74 -31.56
N GLU A 386 21.84 1.97 -30.87
CA GLU A 386 23.12 1.51 -31.41
C GLU A 386 22.93 0.49 -32.53
N LYS A 387 21.78 -0.17 -32.57
CA LYS A 387 21.46 -1.23 -33.54
C LYS A 387 20.22 -0.93 -34.37
N ALA A 388 19.82 0.34 -34.51
CA ALA A 388 18.64 0.74 -35.27
C ALA A 388 18.60 0.09 -36.68
N ASP A 389 19.74 0.06 -37.39
CA ASP A 389 19.85 -0.54 -38.73
C ASP A 389 19.67 -2.07 -38.72
N GLU A 390 20.11 -2.76 -37.65
CA GLU A 390 19.86 -4.20 -37.50
C GLU A 390 18.38 -4.46 -37.18
N LEU A 391 17.76 -3.61 -36.35
CA LEU A 391 16.35 -3.73 -35.98
C LEU A 391 15.42 -3.47 -37.16
N ALA A 392 15.79 -2.53 -38.06
CA ALA A 392 15.04 -2.26 -39.28
C ALA A 392 14.94 -3.48 -40.22
N LYS A 393 15.88 -4.44 -40.12
CA LYS A 393 15.85 -5.68 -40.91
C LYS A 393 14.79 -6.67 -40.46
N TYR A 394 14.21 -6.51 -39.26
CA TYR A 394 13.12 -7.38 -38.81
C TYR A 394 11.88 -7.12 -39.67
N PRO A 395 11.31 -8.16 -40.31
CA PRO A 395 10.15 -8.00 -41.17
C PRO A 395 8.94 -7.53 -40.36
N ASP A 396 8.23 -6.55 -40.90
CA ASP A 396 6.98 -6.08 -40.31
C ASP A 396 5.85 -7.07 -40.54
N ASP A 397 4.99 -7.20 -39.55
CA ASP A 397 3.72 -7.90 -39.66
C ASP A 397 2.76 -7.04 -40.50
N VAL A 398 2.55 -7.44 -41.75
CA VAL A 398 1.78 -6.69 -42.75
C VAL A 398 0.32 -6.51 -42.32
N GLU A 399 -0.27 -7.49 -41.65
CA GLU A 399 -1.66 -7.41 -41.19
C GLU A 399 -1.79 -6.38 -40.07
N VAL A 400 -0.83 -6.37 -39.13
CA VAL A 400 -0.78 -5.38 -38.04
C VAL A 400 -0.52 -3.99 -38.61
N LEU A 401 0.38 -3.86 -39.57
CA LEU A 401 0.70 -2.58 -40.21
C LEU A 401 -0.54 -1.95 -40.88
N LYS A 402 -1.38 -2.76 -41.53
CA LYS A 402 -2.65 -2.28 -42.11
C LYS A 402 -3.58 -1.74 -41.03
N LEU A 403 -3.73 -2.46 -39.93
CA LEU A 403 -4.57 -2.02 -38.81
C LEU A 403 -4.01 -0.78 -38.11
N ASP A 404 -2.69 -0.67 -37.95
CA ASP A 404 -2.05 0.49 -37.34
C ASP A 404 -2.29 1.75 -38.17
N LYS A 405 -2.20 1.65 -39.50
CA LYS A 405 -2.55 2.75 -40.41
C LYS A 405 -4.02 3.15 -40.28
N ALA A 406 -4.94 2.19 -40.22
CA ALA A 406 -6.36 2.46 -40.02
C ALA A 406 -6.66 3.09 -38.65
N ALA A 407 -6.03 2.58 -37.58
CA ALA A 407 -6.18 3.10 -36.23
C ALA A 407 -5.59 4.52 -36.09
N ALA A 408 -4.45 4.80 -36.73
CA ALA A 408 -3.86 6.14 -36.79
C ALA A 408 -4.83 7.12 -37.45
N ALA A 409 -5.39 6.78 -38.60
CA ALA A 409 -6.40 7.60 -39.28
C ALA A 409 -7.65 7.83 -38.40
N ALA A 410 -8.12 6.80 -37.70
CA ALA A 410 -9.25 6.92 -36.77
C ALA A 410 -8.93 7.82 -35.57
N SER A 411 -7.71 7.76 -35.04
CA SER A 411 -7.27 8.59 -33.91
C SER A 411 -7.20 10.08 -34.27
N VAL A 412 -6.83 10.43 -35.50
CA VAL A 412 -6.88 11.80 -36.02
C VAL A 412 -8.33 12.32 -36.05
N ARG A 413 -9.26 11.51 -36.56
CA ARG A 413 -10.70 11.84 -36.56
C ARG A 413 -11.23 12.02 -35.13
N TYR A 414 -10.85 11.10 -34.24
CA TYR A 414 -11.21 11.17 -32.83
C TYR A 414 -10.68 12.45 -32.16
N ALA A 415 -9.43 12.82 -32.41
CA ALA A 415 -8.82 14.05 -31.88
C ALA A 415 -9.53 15.31 -32.40
N ALA A 416 -9.95 15.33 -33.66
CA ALA A 416 -10.68 16.45 -34.25
C ALA A 416 -12.04 16.69 -33.58
N VAL A 417 -12.82 15.62 -33.39
CA VAL A 417 -14.15 15.66 -32.75
C VAL A 417 -14.09 16.00 -31.27
N THR A 418 -13.04 15.53 -30.57
CA THR A 418 -12.91 15.65 -29.12
C THR A 418 -12.16 16.91 -28.68
N ARG A 419 -11.91 17.87 -29.57
CA ARG A 419 -11.32 19.16 -29.19
C ARG A 419 -12.17 19.87 -28.14
N LEU A 420 -11.54 20.27 -27.03
CA LEU A 420 -12.22 20.97 -25.93
C LEU A 420 -12.93 22.25 -26.38
N ALA A 421 -12.46 22.94 -27.41
CA ALA A 421 -13.11 24.15 -27.92
C ALA A 421 -14.51 23.86 -28.50
N ILE A 422 -14.66 22.76 -29.23
CA ILE A 422 -15.86 22.42 -30.02
C ILE A 422 -16.82 21.52 -29.22
N MET A 423 -16.29 20.77 -28.24
CA MET A 423 -17.05 19.80 -27.47
C MET A 423 -18.24 20.41 -26.69
N PRO A 424 -19.43 19.78 -26.72
CA PRO A 424 -20.62 20.25 -26.02
C PRO A 424 -20.45 20.16 -24.50
N ARG A 425 -21.17 21.03 -23.76
CA ARG A 425 -21.07 21.13 -22.29
C ARG A 425 -21.32 19.80 -21.58
N LEU A 426 -22.26 19.00 -22.07
CA LEU A 426 -22.58 17.70 -21.47
C LEU A 426 -21.45 16.68 -21.64
N ALA A 427 -20.80 16.63 -22.82
CA ALA A 427 -19.65 15.74 -23.04
C ALA A 427 -18.44 16.19 -22.20
N LYS A 428 -18.20 17.51 -22.08
CA LYS A 428 -17.20 18.06 -21.15
C LYS A 428 -17.47 17.63 -19.71
N PHE A 429 -18.72 17.75 -19.26
CA PHE A 429 -19.12 17.33 -17.93
C PHE A 429 -18.81 15.85 -17.68
N TRP A 430 -19.17 14.96 -18.61
CA TRP A 430 -18.86 13.53 -18.47
C TRP A 430 -17.36 13.25 -18.42
N LEU A 431 -16.55 13.87 -19.29
CA LEU A 431 -15.10 13.70 -19.30
C LEU A 431 -14.43 14.23 -18.02
N PHE A 432 -14.72 15.47 -17.63
CA PHE A 432 -14.07 16.07 -16.46
C PHE A 432 -14.56 15.44 -15.15
N SER A 433 -15.84 15.09 -15.04
CA SER A 433 -16.35 14.42 -13.84
C SER A 433 -15.81 12.98 -13.72
N SER A 434 -15.73 12.22 -14.82
CA SER A 434 -15.16 10.87 -14.77
C SER A 434 -13.69 10.89 -14.37
N VAL A 435 -12.88 11.70 -15.04
CA VAL A 435 -11.44 11.80 -14.79
C VAL A 435 -11.17 12.37 -13.40
N GLY A 436 -11.90 13.41 -12.99
CA GLY A 436 -11.78 13.97 -11.65
C GLY A 436 -12.11 12.96 -10.56
N THR A 437 -13.24 12.26 -10.67
CA THR A 437 -13.65 11.25 -9.69
C THR A 437 -12.70 10.05 -9.66
N LEU A 438 -12.31 9.51 -10.82
CA LEU A 438 -11.39 8.38 -10.91
C LEU A 438 -10.01 8.75 -10.35
N ALA A 439 -9.43 9.87 -10.79
CA ALA A 439 -8.12 10.30 -10.31
C ALA A 439 -8.11 10.59 -8.81
N ILE A 440 -9.11 11.29 -8.29
CA ILE A 440 -9.22 11.55 -6.84
C ILE A 440 -9.33 10.23 -6.09
N SER A 441 -10.25 9.34 -6.48
CA SER A 441 -10.43 8.05 -5.80
C SER A 441 -9.17 7.19 -5.83
N SER A 442 -8.41 7.19 -6.93
CA SER A 442 -7.16 6.44 -7.06
C SER A 442 -5.99 7.09 -6.32
N TYR A 443 -5.99 8.41 -6.09
CA TYR A 443 -5.06 9.04 -5.15
C TYR A 443 -5.36 8.66 -3.70
N PHE A 444 -6.63 8.60 -3.31
CA PHE A 444 -7.01 8.12 -1.97
C PHE A 444 -6.53 6.68 -1.75
N LEU A 445 -6.67 5.81 -2.77
CA LEU A 445 -6.08 4.48 -2.74
C LEU A 445 -4.56 4.49 -2.55
N PHE A 446 -3.86 5.40 -3.21
CA PHE A 446 -2.39 5.42 -3.20
C PHE A 446 -1.82 6.04 -1.91
N PHE A 447 -2.37 7.16 -1.44
CA PHE A 447 -1.83 7.91 -0.31
C PHE A 447 -2.39 7.49 1.05
N VAL A 448 -3.62 6.98 1.08
CA VAL A 448 -4.33 6.63 2.32
C VAL A 448 -5.12 5.32 2.19
N PRO A 449 -4.49 4.22 1.72
CA PRO A 449 -5.18 2.94 1.51
C PRO A 449 -5.83 2.41 2.80
N SER A 450 -5.20 2.64 3.96
CA SER A 450 -5.67 2.21 5.29
C SER A 450 -7.03 2.78 5.71
N TYR A 451 -7.48 3.87 5.06
CA TYR A 451 -8.78 4.48 5.29
C TYR A 451 -9.86 3.95 4.35
N LEU A 452 -9.46 3.34 3.23
CA LEU A 452 -10.37 2.76 2.23
C LEU A 452 -10.55 1.25 2.46
N PHE A 453 -9.45 0.58 2.78
CA PHE A 453 -9.39 -0.85 3.00
C PHE A 453 -8.76 -1.18 4.35
N GLU A 454 -9.28 -2.20 5.03
CA GLU A 454 -8.56 -2.83 6.13
C GLU A 454 -7.38 -3.60 5.53
N PRO A 455 -6.14 -3.36 6.01
CA PRO A 455 -4.98 -4.09 5.52
C PRO A 455 -5.15 -5.57 5.84
N PHE A 456 -5.14 -6.39 4.80
CA PHE A 456 -5.23 -7.84 4.91
C PHE A 456 -3.94 -8.48 4.40
N ALA A 457 -3.18 -9.08 5.30
CA ALA A 457 -2.02 -9.89 4.95
C ALA A 457 -2.43 -11.34 4.68
N MET A 458 -1.65 -12.04 3.86
CA MET A 458 -1.89 -13.48 3.60
C MET A 458 -1.78 -14.37 4.85
N THR A 459 -1.18 -13.87 5.93
CA THR A 459 -1.04 -14.57 7.22
C THR A 459 -2.24 -14.33 8.15
N ASP A 460 -3.18 -13.46 7.79
CA ASP A 460 -4.30 -13.08 8.65
C ASP A 460 -5.44 -14.12 8.60
N ILE A 461 -6.22 -14.21 9.68
CA ILE A 461 -7.28 -15.21 9.85
C ILE A 461 -8.58 -14.76 9.15
N ILE A 462 -9.19 -15.64 8.36
CA ILE A 462 -10.36 -15.31 7.51
C ILE A 462 -11.65 -15.11 8.29
N SER A 463 -11.76 -15.62 9.52
CA SER A 463 -12.98 -15.49 10.32
C SER A 463 -13.38 -14.03 10.60
N ALA A 464 -12.46 -13.07 10.44
CA ALA A 464 -12.72 -11.63 10.54
C ALA A 464 -13.22 -10.98 9.24
N VAL A 465 -13.10 -11.66 8.09
CA VAL A 465 -13.11 -11.06 6.73
C VAL A 465 -14.52 -10.93 6.14
N PHE A 466 -15.47 -11.76 6.55
CA PHE A 466 -16.84 -11.78 5.98
C PHE A 466 -17.83 -10.83 6.67
N CYS A 467 -17.35 -9.97 7.56
CA CYS A 467 -18.21 -9.01 8.24
C CYS A 467 -18.37 -7.73 7.38
N TRP A 468 -19.56 -7.53 6.79
CA TRP A 468 -19.83 -6.38 5.92
C TRP A 468 -20.14 -5.08 6.67
N THR A 469 -20.37 -5.16 7.98
CA THR A 469 -20.93 -4.05 8.80
C THR A 469 -20.17 -3.77 10.10
N CYS A 470 -19.13 -4.54 10.45
CA CYS A 470 -18.32 -4.28 11.64
C CYS A 470 -16.94 -3.71 11.26
N GLU A 471 -16.15 -3.29 12.25
CA GLU A 471 -14.83 -2.66 12.04
C GLU A 471 -13.83 -3.53 11.29
N ALA A 472 -14.03 -4.86 11.28
CA ALA A 472 -13.23 -5.81 10.52
C ALA A 472 -13.63 -5.91 9.02
N ALA A 473 -14.59 -5.09 8.57
CA ALA A 473 -14.96 -5.03 7.16
C ALA A 473 -13.76 -4.60 6.30
N ILE A 474 -13.45 -5.41 5.29
CA ILE A 474 -12.36 -5.16 4.35
C ILE A 474 -12.49 -3.78 3.70
N ILE A 475 -13.72 -3.33 3.44
CA ILE A 475 -14.01 -1.99 2.94
C ILE A 475 -14.46 -1.14 4.12
N LYS A 476 -13.66 -0.15 4.50
CA LYS A 476 -13.97 0.73 5.63
C LYS A 476 -15.09 1.70 5.31
N MET A 477 -16.01 1.88 6.25
CA MET A 477 -17.01 2.94 6.21
C MET A 477 -16.45 4.24 6.80
N PRO A 478 -16.77 5.44 6.25
CA PRO A 478 -17.52 5.66 5.01
C PRO A 478 -16.62 5.75 3.75
N LEU A 479 -15.31 5.97 3.91
CA LEU A 479 -14.40 6.35 2.82
C LEU A 479 -14.20 5.25 1.77
N GLY A 480 -14.12 3.98 2.17
CA GLY A 480 -13.99 2.84 1.26
C GLY A 480 -15.20 2.70 0.33
N TRP A 481 -16.41 2.85 0.88
CA TRP A 481 -17.65 2.84 0.09
C TRP A 481 -17.79 4.05 -0.82
N ILE A 482 -17.40 5.24 -0.34
CA ILE A 482 -17.31 6.44 -1.19
C ILE A 482 -16.34 6.20 -2.34
N GLY A 483 -15.19 5.57 -2.09
CA GLY A 483 -14.22 5.18 -3.11
C GLY A 483 -14.80 4.22 -4.16
N LEU A 484 -15.54 3.20 -3.75
CA LEU A 484 -16.21 2.26 -4.65
C LEU A 484 -17.33 2.91 -5.47
N VAL A 485 -18.15 3.76 -4.84
CA VAL A 485 -19.18 4.53 -5.55
C VAL A 485 -18.53 5.48 -6.56
N ALA A 486 -17.41 6.11 -6.19
CA ALA A 486 -16.61 6.95 -7.08
C ALA A 486 -16.04 6.15 -8.26
N LEU A 487 -15.56 4.93 -8.04
CA LEU A 487 -15.13 4.01 -9.10
C LEU A 487 -16.28 3.68 -10.06
N ILE A 488 -17.45 3.30 -9.54
CA ILE A 488 -18.62 2.94 -10.35
C ILE A 488 -19.10 4.14 -11.17
N TYR A 489 -19.29 5.29 -10.52
CA TYR A 489 -19.70 6.53 -11.18
C TYR A 489 -18.68 6.96 -12.24
N GLY A 490 -17.40 6.98 -11.88
CA GLY A 490 -16.31 7.39 -12.75
C GLY A 490 -16.22 6.52 -14.00
N SER A 491 -16.33 5.19 -13.83
CA SER A 491 -16.38 4.22 -14.93
C SER A 491 -17.58 4.45 -15.85
N PHE A 492 -18.76 4.66 -15.26
CA PHE A 492 -19.99 4.90 -16.02
C PHE A 492 -19.96 6.22 -16.79
N ALA A 493 -19.48 7.30 -16.17
CA ALA A 493 -19.33 8.60 -16.80
C ALA A 493 -18.30 8.57 -17.94
N LEU A 494 -17.19 7.85 -17.78
CA LEU A 494 -16.19 7.63 -18.83
C LEU A 494 -16.80 6.90 -20.02
N TRP A 495 -17.55 5.82 -19.75
CA TRP A 495 -18.26 5.06 -20.78
C TRP A 495 -19.30 5.90 -21.55
N LEU A 496 -20.04 6.77 -20.87
CA LEU A 496 -20.97 7.69 -21.52
C LEU A 496 -20.25 8.67 -22.46
N PHE A 497 -19.11 9.19 -22.02
CA PHE A 497 -18.28 10.07 -22.86
C PHE A 497 -17.76 9.34 -24.10
N GLU A 498 -17.23 8.13 -23.95
CA GLU A 498 -16.72 7.35 -25.09
C GLU A 498 -17.81 6.97 -26.07
N LYS A 499 -19.00 6.59 -25.58
CA LYS A 499 -20.15 6.34 -26.45
C LYS A 499 -20.53 7.58 -27.26
N TRP A 500 -20.50 8.75 -26.63
CA TRP A 500 -20.72 10.00 -27.34
C TRP A 500 -19.63 10.27 -28.38
N ALA A 501 -18.35 10.15 -28.01
CA ALA A 501 -17.21 10.42 -28.88
C ALA A 501 -17.21 9.48 -30.10
N ASN A 502 -17.37 8.17 -29.88
CA ASN A 502 -17.43 7.17 -30.94
C ASN A 502 -18.62 7.38 -31.88
N LYS A 503 -19.77 7.82 -31.37
CA LYS A 503 -20.93 8.16 -32.20
C LYS A 503 -20.63 9.35 -33.12
N GLN A 504 -19.92 10.35 -32.63
CA GLN A 504 -19.56 11.53 -33.43
C GLN A 504 -18.52 11.19 -34.50
N VAL A 505 -17.51 10.37 -34.17
CA VAL A 505 -16.51 9.89 -35.15
C VAL A 505 -17.17 9.12 -36.30
N LYS A 506 -18.18 8.29 -36.00
CA LYS A 506 -18.95 7.57 -37.04
C LYS A 506 -19.80 8.47 -37.94
N ASN A 507 -20.18 9.65 -37.46
CA ASN A 507 -21.07 10.57 -38.18
C ASN A 507 -20.31 11.58 -39.05
N GLN A 508 -18.97 11.60 -39.03
CA GLN A 508 -18.17 12.56 -39.78
C GLN A 508 -17.63 11.92 -41.07
N PRO A 509 -17.93 12.48 -42.26
CA PRO A 509 -17.43 11.94 -43.53
C PRO A 509 -15.91 12.11 -43.67
N ALA A 510 -15.27 11.22 -44.41
CA ALA A 510 -13.81 11.15 -44.55
C ALA A 510 -13.20 12.39 -45.25
N ASP A 511 -13.98 13.10 -46.06
CA ASP A 511 -13.51 14.22 -46.91
C ASP A 511 -13.25 15.52 -46.12
N ASP A 512 -13.91 15.73 -44.99
CA ASP A 512 -13.71 16.91 -44.13
C ASP A 512 -12.33 16.90 -43.44
N VAL A 513 -11.63 15.77 -43.43
CA VAL A 513 -10.30 15.61 -42.80
C VAL A 513 -9.21 16.21 -43.70
N LYS A 514 -9.29 16.05 -45.02
CA LYS A 514 -8.34 16.64 -46.00
C LYS A 514 -8.41 18.17 -46.02
N ALA A 515 -9.63 18.74 -46.00
CA ALA A 515 -9.82 20.19 -45.97
C ALA A 515 -9.29 20.84 -44.68
N HIS A 516 -9.31 20.12 -43.56
CA HIS A 516 -8.94 20.66 -42.25
C HIS A 516 -7.43 20.62 -41.97
N ASP A 517 -6.70 19.67 -42.58
CA ASP A 517 -5.23 19.56 -42.51
C ASP A 517 -4.56 20.71 -43.29
N GLU A 518 -5.13 21.09 -44.43
CA GLU A 518 -4.68 22.24 -45.23
C GLU A 518 -5.02 23.60 -44.58
N LEU A 519 -6.17 23.72 -43.89
CA LEU A 519 -6.63 24.98 -43.26
C LEU A 519 -5.91 25.35 -41.97
N THR A 520 -5.31 24.38 -41.27
CA THR A 520 -4.72 24.61 -39.93
C THR A 520 -3.19 24.69 -39.92
N GLY A 521 -2.53 24.59 -41.08
CA GLY A 521 -1.07 24.55 -41.15
C GLY A 521 -0.49 23.36 -40.38
N ALA A 522 -1.26 22.26 -40.29
CA ALA A 522 -0.99 21.08 -39.48
C ALA A 522 0.08 20.14 -40.07
N GLY A 523 1.05 20.67 -40.83
CA GLY A 523 2.28 19.96 -41.17
C GLY A 523 3.13 19.56 -39.95
N HIS A 524 2.71 19.94 -38.74
CA HIS A 524 3.25 19.44 -37.47
C HIS A 524 2.49 18.25 -36.88
N VAL A 525 1.24 17.98 -37.28
CA VAL A 525 0.40 16.91 -36.69
C VAL A 525 0.77 15.54 -37.27
N ALA A 526 1.07 15.47 -38.56
CA ALA A 526 1.73 14.29 -39.15
C ALA A 526 3.12 14.02 -38.54
N ARG A 527 3.79 15.06 -38.02
CA ARG A 527 5.09 14.94 -37.31
C ARG A 527 4.96 14.59 -35.82
N SER A 528 3.88 14.98 -35.14
CA SER A 528 3.67 14.65 -33.72
C SER A 528 2.96 13.32 -33.48
N MET A 529 2.27 12.79 -34.50
CA MET A 529 1.88 11.38 -34.59
C MET A 529 2.94 10.52 -35.30
N GLY A 530 4.00 11.15 -35.81
CA GLY A 530 5.29 10.52 -36.09
C GLY A 530 5.97 10.15 -34.79
N ASP A 531 5.34 9.26 -34.02
CA ASP A 531 6.06 8.51 -33.01
C ASP A 531 7.19 7.81 -33.78
N GLU A 532 8.44 8.02 -33.35
CA GLU A 532 9.63 7.31 -33.85
C GLU A 532 9.54 5.79 -33.59
N SER A 533 8.35 5.30 -33.23
CA SER A 533 7.96 3.91 -33.16
C SER A 533 7.40 3.34 -34.48
N ASN A 534 7.18 4.11 -35.56
CA ASN A 534 6.65 3.54 -36.81
C ASN A 534 7.16 4.15 -38.14
N GLY A 535 8.16 5.05 -38.13
CA GLY A 535 8.92 5.43 -39.33
C GLY A 535 8.10 5.68 -40.62
N PHE A 536 6.99 6.43 -40.56
CA PHE A 536 6.08 6.57 -41.71
C PHE A 536 5.77 8.03 -42.04
N ASP A 537 5.92 8.37 -43.32
CA ASP A 537 5.58 9.64 -43.96
C ASP A 537 4.21 9.48 -44.67
N VAL A 538 3.23 10.30 -44.33
CA VAL A 538 1.81 10.16 -44.75
C VAL A 538 1.58 10.67 -46.18
N THR A 539 2.64 10.92 -46.95
CA THR A 539 2.58 11.60 -48.25
C THR A 539 2.48 10.67 -49.47
N ASP A 540 2.70 9.35 -49.31
CA ASP A 540 2.70 8.40 -50.44
C ASP A 540 1.30 8.11 -51.01
N GLU A 541 1.17 8.04 -52.33
CA GLU A 541 -0.09 7.80 -53.04
C GLU A 541 -0.73 6.45 -52.70
N GLU A 542 0.08 5.43 -52.43
CA GLU A 542 -0.40 4.10 -52.03
C GLU A 542 -1.20 4.18 -50.71
N SER A 543 -0.77 5.03 -49.78
CA SER A 543 -1.46 5.30 -48.50
C SER A 543 -2.87 5.87 -48.69
N LYS A 544 -3.11 6.62 -49.76
CA LYS A 544 -4.40 7.28 -50.04
C LYS A 544 -5.45 6.28 -50.51
N GLU A 545 -5.04 5.31 -51.32
CA GLU A 545 -5.91 4.24 -51.84
C GLU A 545 -6.43 3.34 -50.70
N TRP A 546 -5.56 3.01 -49.73
CA TRP A 546 -5.95 2.23 -48.55
C TRP A 546 -6.84 3.00 -47.55
N VAL A 547 -6.73 4.33 -47.49
CA VAL A 547 -7.59 5.18 -46.64
C VAL A 547 -8.99 5.34 -47.23
N GLU A 548 -9.12 5.35 -48.55
CA GLU A 548 -10.41 5.37 -49.26
C GLU A 548 -11.14 4.01 -49.22
N LEU A 549 -10.39 2.90 -49.10
CA LEU A 549 -10.94 1.54 -49.02
C LEU A 549 -11.41 1.11 -47.62
N ALA A 550 -11.04 1.84 -46.56
CA ALA A 550 -11.42 1.48 -45.19
C ALA A 550 -12.90 1.81 -44.93
N GLN A 551 -13.77 0.79 -44.88
CA GLN A 551 -15.19 0.99 -44.57
C GLN A 551 -15.39 1.15 -43.04
N PRO A 552 -16.41 1.90 -42.59
CA PRO A 552 -16.70 2.08 -41.16
C PRO A 552 -16.95 0.78 -40.39
N SER A 553 -17.23 -0.32 -41.10
CA SER A 553 -17.42 -1.68 -40.58
C SER A 553 -16.12 -2.40 -40.22
N ASP A 554 -14.97 -1.96 -40.72
CA ASP A 554 -13.68 -2.63 -40.50
C ASP A 554 -13.01 -2.23 -39.17
N VAL A 555 -13.69 -1.36 -38.41
CA VAL A 555 -13.20 -0.73 -37.15
C VAL A 555 -13.72 -1.46 -35.90
N ASP A 556 -14.31 -2.65 -36.03
CA ASP A 556 -14.65 -3.50 -34.89
C ASP A 556 -13.40 -4.24 -34.34
N ALA A 557 -12.31 -3.50 -34.11
CA ALA A 557 -11.28 -3.89 -33.15
C ALA A 557 -11.65 -3.31 -31.77
N PRO A 558 -11.63 -4.11 -30.70
CA PRO A 558 -12.36 -3.81 -29.48
C PRO A 558 -11.64 -2.75 -28.64
N MET A 559 -12.13 -1.51 -28.63
CA MET A 559 -12.04 -0.72 -27.41
C MET A 559 -13.03 -1.33 -26.41
N MET A 560 -12.48 -2.04 -25.41
CA MET A 560 -13.16 -2.83 -24.36
C MET A 560 -14.68 -2.61 -24.26
N GLN A 561 -15.44 -3.38 -25.04
CA GLN A 561 -16.89 -3.50 -24.86
C GLN A 561 -17.18 -4.65 -23.91
N LEU A 562 -17.44 -4.33 -22.63
CA LEU A 562 -18.08 -5.25 -21.70
C LEU A 562 -19.57 -5.34 -22.04
N THR A 563 -19.97 -6.48 -22.62
CA THR A 563 -21.35 -6.83 -22.90
C THR A 563 -22.04 -7.25 -21.60
N SER A 564 -23.09 -6.55 -21.17
CA SER A 564 -23.88 -6.87 -19.98
C SER A 564 -25.23 -7.49 -20.36
N THR A 565 -25.50 -8.66 -19.79
CA THR A 565 -26.76 -9.40 -19.85
C THR A 565 -27.77 -8.79 -18.87
N ARG A 566 -28.99 -8.55 -19.35
CA ARG A 566 -30.14 -7.95 -18.64
C ARG A 566 -30.73 -8.86 -17.55
N GLY A 567 -31.15 -8.25 -16.43
CA GLY A 567 -32.17 -8.79 -15.53
C GLY A 567 -32.63 -7.73 -14.51
N GLY A 568 -33.88 -7.24 -14.62
CA GLY A 568 -34.56 -6.40 -13.61
C GLY A 568 -34.91 -7.22 -12.35
N THR A 569 -35.24 -6.64 -11.19
CA THR A 569 -36.47 -5.86 -10.93
C THR A 569 -36.40 -5.17 -9.55
N LYS A 570 -37.24 -4.14 -9.37
CA LYS A 570 -37.59 -3.25 -8.23
C LYS A 570 -37.78 -4.00 -6.88
N THR A 571 -37.74 -3.40 -5.66
CA THR A 571 -38.52 -2.26 -5.15
C THR A 571 -38.18 -1.91 -3.68
N SER A 572 -38.40 -0.63 -3.33
CA SER A 572 -38.95 -0.05 -2.09
C SER A 572 -38.12 0.15 -0.80
N TYR A 573 -38.08 1.43 -0.42
CA TYR A 573 -37.76 2.02 0.87
C TYR A 573 -38.83 1.73 1.94
N THR A 574 -38.41 1.67 3.21
CA THR A 574 -39.16 2.18 4.38
C THR A 574 -38.18 2.50 5.52
N GLY A 575 -38.24 3.73 6.03
CA GLY A 575 -37.46 4.21 7.16
C GLY A 575 -38.07 3.87 8.52
N GLY A 576 -37.24 3.91 9.55
CA GLY A 576 -37.63 3.82 10.96
C GLY A 576 -36.65 4.60 11.84
N VAL A 577 -37.19 5.53 12.62
CA VAL A 577 -36.48 6.41 13.56
C VAL A 577 -36.94 6.04 14.97
N VAL A 578 -36.02 5.68 15.89
CA VAL A 578 -36.24 5.75 17.35
C VAL A 578 -34.85 5.72 18.08
N PRO A 579 -34.71 6.09 19.38
CA PRO A 579 -34.33 7.44 19.81
C PRO A 579 -33.10 7.48 20.77
N THR A 580 -32.66 8.70 21.04
CA THR A 580 -31.62 9.15 21.96
C THR A 580 -31.79 8.66 23.41
N ARG A 581 -30.70 8.16 24.00
CA ARG A 581 -30.46 8.17 25.46
C ARG A 581 -28.96 8.33 25.73
N THR A 582 -28.54 9.54 26.07
CA THR A 582 -27.22 9.86 26.62
C THR A 582 -27.18 9.54 28.11
N PRO A 583 -26.05 9.02 28.60
CA PRO A 583 -25.61 9.26 29.97
C PRO A 583 -24.38 10.17 29.99
N VAL A 584 -24.58 11.33 30.63
CA VAL A 584 -23.67 12.07 31.52
C VAL A 584 -22.18 12.16 31.14
N ALA A 585 -21.76 13.38 30.82
CA ALA A 585 -20.38 13.78 30.64
C ALA A 585 -19.61 13.86 31.98
N THR A 586 -18.39 13.33 31.99
CA THR A 586 -17.26 13.80 32.82
C THR A 586 -16.05 13.94 31.91
N ASP A 587 -15.90 15.15 31.38
CA ASP A 587 -14.87 15.55 30.42
C ASP A 587 -13.61 15.97 31.20
N SER A 588 -12.77 15.00 31.57
CA SER A 588 -11.42 15.25 32.14
C SER A 588 -10.35 14.28 31.64
N ALA A 589 -10.66 13.43 30.66
CA ALA A 589 -9.68 12.55 30.06
C ALA A 589 -8.75 13.35 29.13
N ILE A 590 -7.46 13.37 29.44
CA ILE A 590 -6.46 14.02 28.61
C ILE A 590 -5.96 13.01 27.58
N LEU A 591 -6.05 13.37 26.30
CA LEU A 591 -5.50 12.54 25.21
C LEU A 591 -3.97 12.62 25.19
N VAL A 592 -3.32 11.48 25.44
CA VAL A 592 -1.87 11.27 25.35
C VAL A 592 -1.56 10.65 24.00
N GLN A 593 -1.01 11.45 23.07
CA GLN A 593 -0.61 10.99 21.73
C GLN A 593 0.55 9.99 21.81
N GLY A 594 0.66 9.07 20.86
CA GLY A 594 1.75 8.09 20.85
C GLY A 594 3.14 8.73 20.79
N GLY A 595 4.07 8.18 21.57
CA GLY A 595 5.41 8.73 21.83
C GLY A 595 5.43 9.96 22.74
N SER A 596 4.27 10.49 23.16
CA SER A 596 4.18 11.68 24.01
C SER A 596 4.06 11.31 25.49
N LEU A 597 4.57 12.21 26.34
CA LEU A 597 4.50 12.12 27.80
C LEU A 597 3.53 13.17 28.33
N ARG A 598 2.65 12.79 29.25
CA ARG A 598 1.85 13.70 30.07
C ARG A 598 2.11 13.47 31.54
N THR A 599 2.04 14.54 32.32
CA THR A 599 2.38 14.52 33.76
C THR A 599 1.31 15.23 34.58
N TRP A 600 0.96 14.65 35.72
CA TRP A 600 0.05 15.21 36.72
C TRP A 600 0.83 15.41 38.02
N SER A 601 1.02 16.66 38.42
CA SER A 601 1.82 17.00 39.61
C SER A 601 0.92 17.39 40.77
N TYR A 602 1.06 16.68 41.89
CA TYR A 602 0.38 16.94 43.15
C TYR A 602 1.36 17.58 44.12
N ARG A 603 1.14 18.87 44.43
CA ARG A 603 2.00 19.63 45.35
C ARG A 603 1.58 19.49 46.81
N SER A 604 0.33 19.09 47.05
CA SER A 604 -0.19 18.93 48.40
C SER A 604 0.18 17.55 48.94
N PRO A 605 0.82 17.46 50.12
CA PRO A 605 1.08 16.18 50.78
C PRO A 605 -0.21 15.51 51.32
N SER A 606 -1.38 16.14 51.16
CA SER A 606 -2.69 15.58 51.52
C SER A 606 -3.23 14.57 50.50
N VAL A 607 -2.57 14.40 49.34
CA VAL A 607 -2.94 13.39 48.33
C VAL A 607 -2.11 12.15 48.61
N GLU A 608 -2.70 11.18 49.31
CA GLU A 608 -2.03 9.93 49.70
C GLU A 608 -2.15 8.85 48.64
N GLN A 609 -3.18 8.90 47.79
CA GLN A 609 -3.47 7.93 46.74
C GLN A 609 -3.96 8.61 45.48
N VAL A 610 -3.62 8.01 44.33
CA VAL A 610 -4.06 8.45 43.02
C VAL A 610 -4.51 7.25 42.20
N GLN A 611 -5.68 7.33 41.59
CA GLN A 611 -6.17 6.32 40.66
C GLN A 611 -5.89 6.73 39.23
N VAL A 612 -5.23 5.84 38.48
CA VAL A 612 -4.95 6.02 37.07
C VAL A 612 -5.91 5.14 36.26
N VAL A 613 -6.73 5.79 35.43
CA VAL A 613 -7.63 5.12 34.49
C VAL A 613 -7.19 5.43 33.07
N LEU A 614 -6.83 4.40 32.32
CA LEU A 614 -6.42 4.50 30.93
C LEU A 614 -7.39 3.73 30.05
N SER A 615 -7.86 4.39 28.99
CA SER A 615 -8.75 3.79 28.00
C SER A 615 -8.34 4.20 26.58
N THR A 616 -8.83 3.43 25.62
CA THR A 616 -8.67 3.69 24.17
C THR A 616 -10.01 3.44 23.49
N GLU A 617 -10.17 3.89 22.24
CA GLU A 617 -11.36 3.61 21.43
C GLU A 617 -11.23 2.25 20.71
N GLY A 618 -11.20 1.16 21.47
CA GLY A 618 -11.24 -0.20 20.92
C GLY A 618 -9.89 -0.76 20.47
N ARG A 619 -8.81 0.00 20.67
CA ARG A 619 -7.45 -0.29 20.17
C ARG A 619 -6.52 -0.80 21.27
N PRO A 620 -5.37 -1.40 20.91
CA PRO A 620 -4.36 -1.74 21.90
C PRO A 620 -3.84 -0.51 22.65
N LEU A 621 -3.66 -0.66 23.96
CA LEU A 621 -3.13 0.33 24.88
C LEU A 621 -1.75 -0.15 25.29
N ASP A 622 -0.69 0.62 25.01
CA ASP A 622 0.68 0.37 25.51
C ASP A 622 1.21 1.65 26.16
N ALA A 623 1.32 1.64 27.49
CA ALA A 623 1.69 2.79 28.29
C ALA A 623 2.75 2.47 29.34
N ASP A 624 3.72 3.38 29.48
CA ASP A 624 4.61 3.44 30.63
C ASP A 624 4.01 4.42 31.65
N ILE A 625 3.84 3.98 32.88
CA ILE A 625 3.35 4.78 34.01
C ILE A 625 4.44 4.80 35.06
N GLU A 626 4.86 6.01 35.45
CA GLU A 626 5.90 6.24 36.43
C GLU A 626 5.40 7.20 37.52
N LEU A 627 5.68 6.88 38.77
CA LEU A 627 5.53 7.81 39.89
C LEU A 627 6.88 8.45 40.15
N TRP A 628 6.98 9.77 40.04
CA TRP A 628 8.20 10.53 40.34
C TRP A 628 8.08 11.21 41.71
N HIS A 629 9.09 10.99 42.55
CA HIS A 629 9.22 11.62 43.86
C HIS A 629 10.49 12.47 43.90
N GLY A 630 10.39 13.71 43.41
CA GLY A 630 11.55 14.59 43.22
C GLY A 630 12.32 14.29 41.92
N PRO A 631 13.49 14.93 41.69
CA PRO A 631 14.14 14.98 40.39
C PRO A 631 14.81 13.68 39.92
N ASP A 632 15.13 12.74 40.81
CA ASP A 632 15.89 11.52 40.47
C ASP A 632 15.36 10.24 41.14
N ASN A 633 14.14 10.26 41.70
CA ASN A 633 13.56 9.07 42.32
C ASN A 633 12.25 8.65 41.63
N THR A 634 12.19 7.40 41.19
CA THR A 634 11.00 6.78 40.57
C THR A 634 10.59 5.56 41.41
N PRO A 635 9.89 5.77 42.54
CA PRO A 635 9.54 4.72 43.50
C PRO A 635 8.62 3.62 42.93
N CYS A 636 7.79 3.95 41.94
CA CYS A 636 6.89 2.99 41.28
C CYS A 636 6.97 3.18 39.77
N LYS A 637 7.13 2.07 39.05
CA LYS A 637 7.15 2.03 37.60
C LYS A 637 6.33 0.82 37.15
N MET A 638 5.43 1.04 36.20
CA MET A 638 4.71 -0.05 35.58
C MET A 638 4.58 0.17 34.08
N ARG A 639 4.67 -0.92 33.33
CA ARG A 639 4.32 -0.96 31.92
C ARG A 639 3.03 -1.74 31.74
N VAL A 640 2.08 -1.13 31.05
CA VAL A 640 0.73 -1.66 30.90
C VAL A 640 0.45 -1.87 29.42
N TYR A 641 0.14 -3.12 29.07
CA TYR A 641 -0.37 -3.51 27.77
C TYR A 641 -1.79 -4.04 27.90
N VAL A 642 -2.71 -3.56 27.08
CA VAL A 642 -4.08 -4.09 26.93
C VAL A 642 -4.36 -4.30 25.44
N GLU A 643 -4.90 -5.45 25.06
CA GLU A 643 -5.29 -5.74 23.67
C GLU A 643 -6.40 -4.78 23.17
N ASN A 644 -7.37 -4.46 24.02
CA ASN A 644 -8.47 -3.55 23.73
C ASN A 644 -8.83 -2.72 24.97
N GLY A 645 -8.40 -1.46 25.01
CA GLY A 645 -8.61 -0.54 26.13
C GLY A 645 -10.02 0.07 26.24
N GLN A 646 -10.92 -0.21 25.30
CA GLN A 646 -12.36 0.10 25.45
C GLN A 646 -13.09 -1.03 26.16
N LEU A 647 -12.77 -2.27 25.79
CA LEU A 647 -13.37 -3.46 26.38
C LEU A 647 -12.81 -3.75 27.78
N ARG A 648 -11.52 -3.46 27.99
CA ARG A 648 -10.80 -3.68 29.25
C ARG A 648 -10.01 -2.42 29.63
N PRO A 649 -10.68 -1.34 30.05
CA PRO A 649 -9.97 -0.15 30.52
C PRO A 649 -9.03 -0.54 31.67
N PHE A 650 -7.83 0.03 31.67
CA PHE A 650 -6.88 -0.19 32.75
C PHE A 650 -7.21 0.76 33.90
N SER A 651 -7.37 0.21 35.11
CA SER A 651 -7.61 0.98 36.34
C SER A 651 -6.69 0.46 37.45
N ALA A 652 -5.79 1.30 37.93
CA ALA A 652 -4.91 0.96 39.04
C ALA A 652 -4.73 2.14 40.01
N VAL A 653 -4.55 1.79 41.28
CA VAL A 653 -4.30 2.74 42.37
C VAL A 653 -2.81 2.77 42.68
N ILE A 654 -2.28 3.98 42.67
CA ILE A 654 -0.88 4.28 42.98
C ILE A 654 -0.85 5.06 44.29
N GLU A 655 -0.16 4.49 45.27
CA GLU A 655 0.11 5.13 46.55
C GLU A 655 1.16 6.23 46.36
N THR A 656 0.84 7.44 46.82
CA THR A 656 1.70 8.62 46.75
C THR A 656 2.08 9.13 48.16
N PRO A 657 2.69 8.29 49.03
CA PRO A 657 2.98 8.71 50.39
C PRO A 657 4.12 9.72 50.41
N ARG A 658 3.88 10.83 51.12
CA ARG A 658 4.82 11.93 51.44
C ARG A 658 5.28 12.75 50.22
N GLY A 659 5.44 14.07 50.43
CA GLY A 659 6.09 14.99 49.49
C GLY A 659 5.30 15.31 48.21
N PRO A 660 5.82 16.22 47.35
CA PRO A 660 5.23 16.49 46.05
C PRO A 660 5.50 15.33 45.09
N ASN A 661 4.43 14.70 44.60
CA ASN A 661 4.49 13.56 43.72
C ASN A 661 4.02 13.94 42.30
N THR A 662 4.63 13.36 41.28
CA THR A 662 4.19 13.54 39.88
C THR A 662 3.94 12.19 39.25
N VAL A 663 2.73 11.96 38.74
CA VAL A 663 2.39 10.79 37.94
C VAL A 663 2.69 11.12 36.48
N ALA A 664 3.55 10.33 35.85
CA ALA A 664 4.00 10.49 34.49
C ALA A 664 3.48 9.32 33.64
N ILE A 665 2.70 9.62 32.60
CA ILE A 665 2.10 8.62 31.71
C ILE A 665 2.60 8.88 30.30
N ARG A 666 3.33 7.91 29.77
CA ARG A 666 3.87 7.92 28.41
C ARG A 666 3.14 6.90 27.57
N ASN A 667 2.58 7.34 26.45
CA ASN A 667 2.05 6.43 25.46
C ASN A 667 3.21 5.90 24.61
N ILE A 668 3.51 4.60 24.71
CA ILE A 668 4.56 3.91 23.92
C ILE A 668 4.01 3.49 22.55
N GLY A 669 2.68 3.44 22.43
CA GLY A 669 1.98 3.20 21.18
C GLY A 669 2.35 4.21 20.08
N GLN A 670 1.99 3.84 18.86
CA GLN A 670 2.18 4.70 17.69
C GLN A 670 1.37 6.00 17.83
N ILE A 671 1.83 7.09 17.21
CA ILE A 671 1.18 8.41 17.32
C ILE A 671 -0.31 8.40 16.92
N GLU A 672 -0.69 7.43 16.08
CA GLU A 672 -2.05 7.20 15.60
C GLU A 672 -3.01 6.61 16.65
N PHE A 673 -2.49 6.16 17.80
CA PHE A 673 -3.26 5.53 18.88
C PHE A 673 -3.18 6.37 20.16
N PRO A 674 -3.96 7.47 20.27
CA PRO A 674 -4.00 8.25 21.49
C PRO A 674 -4.63 7.44 22.64
N ILE A 675 -4.08 7.60 23.85
CA ILE A 675 -4.64 7.04 25.08
C ILE A 675 -5.42 8.14 25.79
N ALA A 676 -6.66 7.85 26.17
CA ALA A 676 -7.43 8.71 27.06
C ALA A 676 -6.99 8.40 28.50
N ALA A 677 -6.22 9.31 29.09
CA ALA A 677 -5.70 9.18 30.44
C ALA A 677 -6.47 10.07 31.41
N ASN A 678 -7.02 9.46 32.45
CA ASN A 678 -7.69 10.15 33.56
C ASN A 678 -6.99 9.79 34.86
N VAL A 679 -6.69 10.79 35.69
CA VAL A 679 -5.95 10.63 36.94
C VAL A 679 -6.75 11.29 38.06
N ILE A 680 -7.27 10.49 38.98
CA ILE A 680 -8.28 10.86 39.98
C ILE A 680 -7.65 10.84 41.38
N ALA A 681 -7.88 11.88 42.18
CA ALA A 681 -7.33 12.02 43.55
C ALA A 681 -8.39 12.07 44.67
N ASP A 682 -9.66 12.36 44.37
CA ASP A 682 -10.69 12.65 45.39
C ASP A 682 -11.62 11.46 45.71
N GLN A 683 -11.67 10.44 44.84
CA GLN A 683 -12.44 9.19 45.02
C GLN A 683 -11.67 8.02 44.41
N VAL A 684 -10.81 7.40 45.20
CA VAL A 684 -9.94 6.30 44.79
C VAL A 684 -10.51 4.97 45.27
N ASP A 685 -10.48 3.96 44.41
CA ASP A 685 -10.90 2.60 44.76
C ASP A 685 -10.03 1.99 45.87
N SER A 686 -10.64 1.19 46.76
CA SER A 686 -9.92 0.51 47.84
C SER A 686 -10.21 -1.00 47.82
N PRO A 687 -9.25 -1.83 48.25
CA PRO A 687 -9.43 -3.28 48.27
C PRO A 687 -10.54 -3.68 49.25
N SER A 688 -11.42 -4.58 48.81
CA SER A 688 -12.47 -5.16 49.65
C SER A 688 -11.90 -5.94 50.84
N PRO A 689 -12.68 -6.10 51.94
CA PRO A 689 -12.27 -6.91 53.09
C PRO A 689 -11.89 -8.35 52.71
N ASP A 690 -12.61 -8.93 51.75
CA ASP A 690 -12.35 -10.27 51.24
C ASP A 690 -11.01 -10.34 50.49
N CYS A 691 -10.67 -9.30 49.71
CA CYS A 691 -9.38 -9.18 49.05
C CYS A 691 -8.23 -9.12 50.08
N LEU A 692 -8.40 -8.34 51.14
CA LEU A 692 -7.39 -8.24 52.21
C LEU A 692 -7.17 -9.59 52.92
N ALA A 693 -8.25 -10.36 53.14
CA ALA A 693 -8.19 -11.67 53.79
C ALA A 693 -7.64 -12.79 52.89
N ALA A 694 -7.79 -12.69 51.57
CA ALA A 694 -7.41 -13.72 50.59
C ALA A 694 -5.92 -13.71 50.18
N SER A 695 -5.07 -13.04 50.95
CA SER A 695 -3.64 -12.87 50.66
C SER A 695 -2.89 -14.21 50.69
N THR A 696 -2.18 -14.53 49.61
CA THR A 696 -1.36 -15.75 49.53
C THR A 696 0.07 -15.47 49.08
N THR A 697 1.05 -16.18 49.65
CA THR A 697 2.47 -15.97 49.32
C THR A 697 2.87 -16.65 48.01
N ILE A 698 3.54 -15.90 47.13
CA ILE A 698 4.18 -16.36 45.89
C ILE A 698 5.69 -16.16 46.03
N GLN A 699 6.44 -17.26 45.93
CA GLN A 699 7.91 -17.24 46.00
C GLN A 699 8.53 -16.56 44.76
N GLY A 700 9.74 -16.02 44.89
CA GLY A 700 10.44 -15.41 43.76
C GLY A 700 10.71 -16.42 42.63
N GLY A 701 10.42 -16.04 41.39
CA GLY A 701 10.49 -16.90 40.20
C GLY A 701 9.30 -17.84 40.03
N ALA A 702 8.37 -17.90 41.00
CA ALA A 702 7.17 -18.72 40.90
C ALA A 702 6.00 -17.95 40.27
N LEU A 703 5.09 -18.69 39.65
CA LEU A 703 3.82 -18.16 39.16
C LEU A 703 2.65 -18.82 39.89
N ARG A 704 1.56 -18.09 40.02
CA ARG A 704 0.28 -18.61 40.50
C ARG A 704 -0.83 -18.19 39.55
N THR A 705 -1.75 -19.11 39.32
CA THR A 705 -2.87 -18.93 38.40
C THR A 705 -4.17 -18.98 39.20
N TYR A 706 -5.04 -17.99 38.98
CA TYR A 706 -6.32 -17.80 39.65
C TYR A 706 -7.44 -17.94 38.61
N PRO A 707 -8.06 -19.13 38.49
CA PRO A 707 -9.24 -19.31 37.68
C PRO A 707 -10.47 -18.72 38.39
N PHE A 708 -11.45 -18.27 37.61
CA PHE A 708 -12.72 -17.76 38.12
C PHE A 708 -13.87 -18.13 37.18
N ASP A 709 -15.08 -18.05 37.72
CA ASP A 709 -16.29 -18.43 37.00
C ASP A 709 -16.60 -17.45 35.85
N PRO A 710 -17.15 -17.90 34.71
CA PRO A 710 -17.60 -17.03 33.62
C PRO A 710 -18.58 -15.91 34.00
N THR A 711 -19.25 -16.01 35.14
CA THR A 711 -20.14 -14.96 35.69
C THR A 711 -19.40 -13.77 36.28
N VAL A 712 -18.07 -13.83 36.49
CA VAL A 712 -17.30 -12.72 37.07
C VAL A 712 -17.01 -11.66 36.00
N ASP A 713 -17.59 -10.47 36.17
CA ASP A 713 -17.44 -9.34 35.23
C ASP A 713 -16.12 -8.58 35.47
N SER A 714 -15.66 -8.48 36.72
CA SER A 714 -14.35 -7.88 37.04
C SER A 714 -13.72 -8.46 38.31
N VAL A 715 -12.39 -8.33 38.44
CA VAL A 715 -11.55 -8.95 39.49
C VAL A 715 -10.66 -7.91 40.16
N GLN A 716 -10.57 -7.94 41.48
CA GLN A 716 -9.61 -7.17 42.27
C GLN A 716 -8.29 -7.93 42.41
N VAL A 717 -7.17 -7.24 42.20
CA VAL A 717 -5.83 -7.77 42.43
C VAL A 717 -5.09 -6.87 43.41
N LEU A 718 -4.56 -7.46 44.47
CA LEU A 718 -3.77 -6.77 45.50
C LEU A 718 -2.43 -7.48 45.68
N LEU A 719 -1.33 -6.74 45.54
CA LEU A 719 0.03 -7.22 45.74
C LEU A 719 0.74 -6.44 46.84
N LYS A 720 1.41 -7.14 47.77
CA LYS A 720 2.18 -6.55 48.87
C LYS A 720 3.46 -7.31 49.17
N THR A 721 4.44 -6.66 49.78
CA THR A 721 5.65 -7.26 50.34
C THR A 721 5.87 -6.79 51.79
N ASP A 722 6.85 -7.37 52.49
CA ASP A 722 7.23 -6.99 53.86
C ASP A 722 8.25 -5.83 53.87
N GLY A 723 8.04 -4.80 53.06
CA GLY A 723 8.96 -3.64 52.97
C GLY A 723 10.09 -3.80 51.95
N ARG A 724 9.98 -4.81 51.08
CA ARG A 724 11.00 -5.14 50.06
C ARG A 724 10.53 -4.70 48.66
N PRO A 725 11.44 -4.59 47.67
CA PRO A 725 11.05 -4.31 46.31
C PRO A 725 10.05 -5.35 45.77
N LEU A 726 9.00 -4.87 45.13
CA LEU A 726 7.95 -5.68 44.53
C LEU A 726 8.21 -5.73 43.02
N ASN A 727 8.53 -6.92 42.50
CA ASN A 727 8.67 -7.18 41.07
C ASN A 727 7.64 -8.23 40.65
N ALA A 728 6.66 -7.83 39.85
CA ALA A 728 5.59 -8.72 39.45
C ALA A 728 5.20 -8.52 37.99
N ARG A 729 4.73 -9.60 37.38
CA ARG A 729 4.05 -9.57 36.08
C ARG A 729 2.67 -10.19 36.24
N ILE A 730 1.64 -9.38 35.98
CA ILE A 730 0.23 -9.77 36.06
C ILE A 730 -0.28 -9.95 34.64
N GLU A 731 -0.87 -11.11 34.34
CA GLU A 731 -1.41 -11.45 33.03
C GLU A 731 -2.88 -11.84 33.16
N LEU A 732 -3.76 -11.16 32.44
CA LEU A 732 -5.13 -11.63 32.20
C LEU A 732 -5.14 -12.43 30.90
N LEU A 733 -5.45 -13.71 31.00
CA LEU A 733 -5.51 -14.65 29.87
C LEU A 733 -6.97 -14.95 29.52
N GLN A 734 -7.26 -15.16 28.23
CA GLN A 734 -8.55 -15.70 27.78
C GLN A 734 -8.32 -16.83 26.78
N GLY A 735 -8.47 -18.08 27.23
CA GLY A 735 -8.04 -19.27 26.47
C GLY A 735 -6.54 -19.59 26.59
N PRO A 736 -6.04 -20.61 25.87
CA PRO A 736 -4.66 -21.09 26.03
C PRO A 736 -3.64 -20.03 25.59
N ASN A 737 -2.85 -19.51 26.55
CA ASN A 737 -1.72 -18.60 26.31
C ASN A 737 -2.06 -17.33 25.50
N ASN A 738 -3.29 -16.83 25.59
CA ASN A 738 -3.72 -15.59 24.92
C ASN A 738 -3.84 -14.46 25.94
N ASN A 739 -2.78 -13.65 26.05
CA ASN A 739 -2.71 -12.52 26.99
C ASN A 739 -3.56 -11.35 26.50
N LYS A 740 -4.62 -11.03 27.24
CA LYS A 740 -5.53 -9.90 27.00
C LYS A 740 -5.06 -8.61 27.64
N GLN A 741 -4.39 -8.72 28.78
CA GLN A 741 -3.80 -7.60 29.50
C GLN A 741 -2.55 -8.07 30.23
N VAL A 742 -1.48 -7.29 30.17
CA VAL A 742 -0.19 -7.57 30.83
C VAL A 742 0.26 -6.32 31.55
N ILE A 743 0.57 -6.46 32.85
CA ILE A 743 1.10 -5.39 33.69
C ILE A 743 2.44 -5.86 34.22
N GLU A 744 3.51 -5.19 33.83
CA GLU A 744 4.85 -5.39 34.38
C GLU A 744 5.10 -4.30 35.42
N LEU A 745 5.24 -4.70 36.68
CA LEU A 745 5.23 -3.82 37.84
C LEU A 745 6.55 -3.90 38.60
N TYR A 746 7.07 -2.72 38.92
CA TYR A 746 8.17 -2.48 39.85
C TYR A 746 7.73 -1.48 40.93
N THR A 747 8.02 -1.78 42.19
CA THR A 747 7.89 -0.83 43.29
C THR A 747 9.06 -0.99 44.25
N GLU A 748 9.64 0.13 44.72
CA GLU A 748 10.80 0.12 45.62
C GLU A 748 10.50 -0.53 46.98
N ASP A 749 9.29 -0.33 47.50
CA ASP A 749 8.81 -0.81 48.79
C ASP A 749 7.32 -1.18 48.65
N GLY A 750 7.03 -2.49 48.59
CA GLY A 750 5.67 -3.02 48.46
C GLY A 750 4.84 -3.03 49.75
N LEU A 751 5.37 -2.51 50.87
CA LEU A 751 4.62 -2.24 52.11
C LEU A 751 4.17 -0.77 52.18
N ASP A 752 5.05 0.16 51.82
CA ASP A 752 4.74 1.61 51.77
C ASP A 752 3.90 1.94 50.52
N ARG A 753 4.09 1.20 49.42
CA ARG A 753 3.35 1.36 48.16
C ARG A 753 2.82 0.01 47.65
N PRO A 754 1.81 -0.59 48.31
CA PRO A 754 1.14 -1.77 47.78
C PRO A 754 0.53 -1.47 46.40
N PHE A 755 0.44 -2.49 45.54
CA PHE A 755 -0.22 -2.36 44.25
C PHE A 755 -1.64 -2.92 44.30
N PHE A 756 -2.59 -2.10 43.87
CA PHE A 756 -3.99 -2.48 43.77
C PHE A 756 -4.55 -2.10 42.40
N CYS A 757 -5.26 -3.03 41.75
CA CYS A 757 -5.96 -2.76 40.50
C CYS A 757 -7.27 -3.54 40.39
N VAL A 758 -8.15 -3.06 39.53
CA VAL A 758 -9.38 -3.76 39.12
C VAL A 758 -9.24 -4.10 37.65
N LEU A 759 -9.38 -5.38 37.33
CA LEU A 759 -9.29 -5.91 35.98
C LEU A 759 -10.68 -6.29 35.48
N GLU A 760 -11.11 -5.69 34.38
CA GLU A 760 -12.35 -6.07 33.70
C GLU A 760 -12.17 -7.39 32.95
N THR A 761 -13.05 -8.35 33.20
CA THR A 761 -12.97 -9.73 32.69
C THR A 761 -14.20 -10.11 31.86
N PRO A 762 -14.49 -9.39 30.76
CA PRO A 762 -15.66 -9.68 29.93
C PRO A 762 -15.55 -11.05 29.24
N GLY A 763 -16.68 -11.78 29.21
CA GLY A 763 -16.82 -13.08 28.56
C GLY A 763 -16.35 -14.27 29.41
N SER A 764 -16.37 -15.47 28.83
CA SER A 764 -15.99 -16.71 29.50
C SER A 764 -14.51 -17.09 29.28
N GLY A 765 -13.97 -17.93 30.16
CA GLY A 765 -12.63 -18.52 29.99
C GLY A 765 -11.47 -17.60 30.35
N ASN A 766 -11.74 -16.58 31.16
CA ASN A 766 -10.75 -15.64 31.67
C ASN A 766 -10.00 -16.25 32.88
N VAL A 767 -8.68 -16.01 32.95
CA VAL A 767 -7.81 -16.50 34.03
C VAL A 767 -6.77 -15.43 34.35
N VAL A 768 -6.55 -15.13 35.63
CA VAL A 768 -5.50 -14.20 36.07
C VAL A 768 -4.27 -14.99 36.49
N ARG A 769 -3.12 -14.69 35.91
CA ARG A 769 -1.82 -15.25 36.28
C ARG A 769 -0.95 -14.16 36.88
N ILE A 770 -0.33 -14.46 38.01
CA ILE A 770 0.59 -13.57 38.71
C ILE A 770 1.94 -14.27 38.79
N VAL A 771 2.97 -13.64 38.24
CA VAL A 771 4.35 -14.12 38.22
C VAL A 771 5.19 -13.20 39.10
N ASN A 772 5.88 -13.76 40.10
CA ASN A 772 6.89 -13.01 40.85
C ASN A 772 8.20 -13.06 40.06
N THR A 773 8.63 -11.92 39.50
CA THR A 773 9.85 -11.84 38.69
C THR A 773 11.10 -11.59 39.53
N ALA A 774 10.96 -11.41 40.84
CA ALA A 774 12.09 -11.28 41.75
C ALA A 774 12.82 -12.63 41.98
N PRO A 775 14.09 -12.63 42.42
CA PRO A 775 14.78 -13.84 42.87
C PRO A 775 14.05 -14.52 44.04
N ILE A 776 14.28 -15.81 44.25
CA ILE A 776 13.60 -16.64 45.27
C ILE A 776 13.67 -16.07 46.70
N GLU A 777 14.68 -15.25 46.99
CA GLU A 777 14.89 -14.55 48.26
C GLU A 777 13.85 -13.45 48.55
N PHE A 778 13.04 -13.06 47.55
CA PHE A 778 12.07 -11.97 47.60
C PHE A 778 10.64 -12.48 47.33
N PRO A 779 9.98 -13.09 48.32
CA PRO A 779 8.58 -13.48 48.20
C PRO A 779 7.66 -12.25 48.20
N MET A 780 6.49 -12.39 47.58
CA MET A 780 5.42 -11.40 47.62
C MET A 780 4.09 -12.04 48.01
N THR A 781 3.15 -11.26 48.52
CA THR A 781 1.77 -11.69 48.79
C THR A 781 0.86 -11.17 47.69
N ALA A 782 -0.04 -12.04 47.22
CA ALA A 782 -1.01 -11.74 46.19
C ALA A 782 -2.41 -12.21 46.62
N ALA A 783 -3.38 -11.33 46.51
CA ALA A 783 -4.80 -11.64 46.65
C ALA A 783 -5.52 -11.32 45.34
N VAL A 784 -6.37 -12.24 44.89
CA VAL A 784 -7.19 -12.11 43.69
C VAL A 784 -8.59 -12.56 44.04
N VAL A 785 -9.56 -11.64 43.99
CA VAL A 785 -10.96 -11.91 44.34
C VAL A 785 -11.92 -11.25 43.34
N PRO A 786 -13.11 -11.84 43.09
CA PRO A 786 -14.13 -11.19 42.27
C PRO A 786 -14.52 -9.80 42.81
N HIS A 787 -14.74 -8.85 41.91
CA HIS A 787 -15.20 -7.49 42.23
C HIS A 787 -16.69 -7.31 41.88
N SER A 788 -17.08 -7.66 40.67
CA SER A 788 -18.48 -7.65 40.23
C SER A 788 -18.85 -8.99 39.58
N ILE A 789 -20.09 -9.44 39.82
CA ILE A 789 -20.62 -10.72 39.34
C ILE A 789 -21.91 -10.46 38.58
N ASN A 790 -22.03 -11.03 37.39
CA ASN A 790 -23.17 -10.91 36.50
C ASN A 790 -24.29 -11.88 36.89
N GLU A 791 -25.26 -11.41 37.65
CA GLU A 791 -26.39 -12.25 38.08
C GLU A 791 -27.29 -12.71 36.91
N ALA A 792 -27.27 -12.03 35.76
CA ALA A 792 -28.09 -12.37 34.60
C ALA A 792 -27.63 -13.67 33.90
N MET A 793 -26.32 -13.95 33.89
CA MET A 793 -25.77 -15.19 33.31
C MET A 793 -26.07 -16.43 34.17
N SER A 794 -26.41 -16.28 35.46
CA SER A 794 -26.77 -17.41 36.32
C SER A 794 -28.07 -18.12 35.89
N SER A 795 -28.93 -17.44 35.14
CA SER A 795 -30.26 -17.94 34.75
C SER A 795 -30.29 -18.80 33.47
N GLY A 796 -29.16 -18.96 32.78
CA GLY A 796 -29.10 -19.57 31.45
C GLY A 796 -27.98 -20.59 31.20
N ALA A 797 -27.27 -21.04 32.24
CA ALA A 797 -26.16 -21.98 32.06
C ALA A 797 -26.66 -23.38 31.64
N VAL A 798 -26.51 -23.69 30.36
CA VAL A 798 -26.58 -25.05 29.83
C VAL A 798 -25.40 -25.84 30.39
N LEU A 799 -25.69 -26.83 31.22
CA LEU A 799 -24.76 -27.88 31.65
C LEU A 799 -24.18 -28.60 30.42
N GLY A 800 -22.88 -28.42 30.16
CA GLY A 800 -22.20 -29.20 29.14
C GLY A 800 -20.74 -28.82 28.91
N GLY A 801 -19.83 -29.50 29.61
CA GLY A 801 -18.41 -29.56 29.24
C GLY A 801 -17.46 -29.45 30.42
N ASP A 802 -17.06 -30.59 30.98
CA ASP A 802 -16.01 -30.71 31.99
C ASP A 802 -14.71 -30.01 31.58
N VAL A 803 -14.14 -29.23 32.49
CA VAL A 803 -12.77 -28.73 32.40
C VAL A 803 -11.84 -29.91 32.71
N VAL A 804 -11.13 -30.40 31.70
CA VAL A 804 -10.06 -31.39 31.88
C VAL A 804 -8.88 -30.70 32.56
N ILE A 805 -8.72 -30.98 33.86
CA ILE A 805 -7.56 -30.62 34.68
C ILE A 805 -6.40 -31.54 34.30
N GLY A 806 -5.42 -31.02 33.56
CA GLY A 806 -4.09 -31.61 33.44
C GLY A 806 -3.16 -31.00 34.48
N GLY A 807 -3.11 -31.59 35.67
CA GLY A 807 -2.18 -31.20 36.73
C GLY A 807 -0.99 -32.14 36.80
N ASP A 808 0.23 -31.63 36.58
CA ASP A 808 1.44 -32.22 37.14
C ASP A 808 1.47 -31.88 38.63
N VAL A 809 1.22 -32.89 39.46
CA VAL A 809 1.31 -32.81 40.92
C VAL A 809 2.65 -33.43 41.31
N GLY A 810 3.68 -32.60 41.46
CA GLY A 810 4.94 -32.96 42.10
C GLY A 810 4.90 -32.54 43.58
N PHE A 811 5.00 -33.52 44.47
CA PHE A 811 5.16 -33.36 45.92
C PHE A 811 6.42 -32.59 46.31
#